data_AF-A0A934CQ17-F1
#
_entry.id   AF-A0A934CQ17-F1
#
_cell.length_a   1.000
_cell.length_b   1.000
_cell.length_c   1.000
_cell.angle_alpha   90.00
_cell.angle_beta   90.00
_cell.angle_gamma   90.00
#
_symmetry.space_group_name_H-M   'P 1'
#
loop_
_entity.id
_entity.type
_entity.pdbx_description
1 polymer ?
#
loop_
_entity_poly.entity_id
_entity_poly.type
_entity_poly.pdbx_seq_one_letter_code
_entity_poly.pdbx_strand_id
1 'polypeptide(L)'
;MKILYVNVIECNAGWGAEVFVDKGFRNLGHTTHCIDYRKHRDKLHSLFSELPEYDVFLLQRGDYFPIDLIESVRVPRFFWASELVSRCRDQDRLLSSGLFDHIFFRTKRCIETAVSHGWVKRDRCSILLSGFDETIHRMNSDIKRDIDILFVGSITPRRKILLEKLQSNFNVTIANAFGRELVQLFNRSKIVLNIHAEDHEDTETRVFETLGCGSFLLTERLSEENPFTCEHLVEFETFDELCDKVKYYLDHTKERDTIAMRGYAEALARHTYTHRAEEIIQAMSAYLPKLNQQNENQITIGKKPSRQLWNGSMLGMLYNESGNVTHDAEEFHRAVQHMFLHSDSSNCTENNYTPKRSNGNEIIYYIPRWLFPNNIGDSILSASLISPIKKRFPDKTLTVVCDDFLSQIYETNPHVHKVRGPYFDEINDPNYWQQSIQKPRDFISIWPDWHPGLFDLLRQDNNLNQMINTSDKNIIVCNYLFQNNFHPLETTDTLPSLYLTNDDIKMAKECIDGCTSRYKVCIVVSERRHSEKRVDCSPLRYSEESWRRFIERLKTLLGDVTVFEVGNPINYHLGDYYIPHTQHIRKFAAVLNEMHIGVLSDGGIHHIFNAINKKYVLFQAYECNAPEFYLMQANGTFDPSLHQECRFQCHLFSRILNTEDRSKKCNHACYELDPWKLAEFTVHKLLEKE
;
A
#
# COMPACT_ATOMS: atom_id res chain seq x y z
N MET A 1 6.32 25.74 -8.12
CA MET A 1 5.08 26.56 -8.24
C MET A 1 4.97 27.46 -7.03
N LYS A 2 4.67 28.73 -7.24
CA LYS A 2 4.33 29.73 -6.23
C LYS A 2 2.79 29.81 -6.13
N ILE A 3 2.23 29.46 -4.97
CA ILE A 3 0.79 29.34 -4.76
C ILE A 3 0.33 30.48 -3.87
N LEU A 4 -0.55 31.33 -4.38
CA LEU A 4 -1.31 32.24 -3.53
C LEU A 4 -2.47 31.45 -2.92
N TYR A 5 -2.36 31.12 -1.63
CA TYR A 5 -3.32 30.28 -0.93
C TYR A 5 -4.19 31.13 0.00
N VAL A 6 -5.39 31.48 -0.47
CA VAL A 6 -6.35 32.29 0.27
C VAL A 6 -7.31 31.37 1.02
N ASN A 7 -7.30 31.47 2.34
CA ASN A 7 -7.96 30.50 3.21
C ASN A 7 -8.26 31.13 4.59
N VAL A 8 -8.37 30.31 5.64
CA VAL A 8 -8.59 30.74 7.03
C VAL A 8 -7.52 30.18 7.98
N ILE A 9 -6.27 30.08 7.48
CA ILE A 9 -5.16 29.39 8.15
C ILE A 9 -4.80 29.98 9.52
N GLU A 10 -4.97 31.29 9.71
CA GLU A 10 -4.66 31.94 10.98
C GLU A 10 -5.78 31.75 11.99
N CYS A 11 -7.04 31.82 11.53
CA CYS A 11 -8.21 31.49 12.35
C CYS A 11 -8.19 30.03 12.84
N ASN A 12 -7.66 29.11 12.02
CA ASN A 12 -7.58 27.67 12.34
C ASN A 12 -6.14 27.21 12.65
N ALA A 13 -5.28 28.10 13.11
CA ALA A 13 -3.87 27.81 13.30
C ALA A 13 -3.66 26.58 14.22
N GLY A 14 -2.85 25.63 13.75
CA GLY A 14 -2.48 24.41 14.47
C GLY A 14 -3.48 23.25 14.41
N TRP A 15 -4.66 23.40 13.78
CA TRP A 15 -5.64 22.31 13.70
C TRP A 15 -6.49 22.27 12.42
N GLY A 16 -6.50 23.32 11.60
CA GLY A 16 -7.27 23.36 10.36
C GLY A 16 -6.64 22.63 9.18
N ALA A 17 -7.48 22.12 8.27
CA ALA A 17 -7.06 21.56 6.99
C ALA A 17 -6.18 22.53 6.18
N GLU A 18 -6.45 23.84 6.32
CA GLU A 18 -5.67 24.92 5.71
C GLU A 18 -4.17 24.81 6.07
N VAL A 19 -3.88 24.56 7.36
CA VAL A 19 -2.51 24.45 7.91
C VAL A 19 -1.84 23.18 7.38
N PHE A 20 -2.57 22.08 7.35
CA PHE A 20 -2.04 20.78 7.01
C PHE A 20 -1.74 20.64 5.52
N VAL A 21 -2.62 21.16 4.65
CA VAL A 21 -2.39 21.18 3.21
C VAL A 21 -1.28 22.15 2.84
N ASP A 22 -1.20 23.31 3.50
CA ASP A 22 -0.10 24.26 3.30
C ASP A 22 1.27 23.65 3.63
N LYS A 23 1.35 22.89 4.73
CA LYS A 23 2.53 22.09 5.06
C LYS A 23 2.81 21.02 3.99
N GLY A 24 1.78 20.34 3.50
CA GLY A 24 1.89 19.39 2.39
C GLY A 24 2.50 20.03 1.13
N PHE A 25 2.01 21.20 0.72
CA PHE A 25 2.58 21.94 -0.42
C PHE A 25 4.06 22.26 -0.23
N ARG A 26 4.46 22.73 0.96
CA ARG A 26 5.86 23.04 1.27
C ARG A 26 6.75 21.80 1.29
N ASN A 27 6.26 20.69 1.84
CA ASN A 27 6.99 19.41 1.86
C ASN A 27 7.27 18.89 0.44
N LEU A 28 6.35 19.14 -0.49
CA LEU A 28 6.49 18.81 -1.91
C LEU A 28 7.39 19.80 -2.69
N GLY A 29 7.99 20.79 -2.02
CA GLY A 29 8.89 21.76 -2.63
C GLY A 29 8.20 22.97 -3.29
N HIS A 30 6.92 23.21 -3.00
CA HIS A 30 6.20 24.38 -3.49
C HIS A 30 6.28 25.54 -2.50
N THR A 31 6.24 26.78 -3.01
CA THR A 31 6.20 27.99 -2.18
C THR A 31 4.75 28.43 -2.04
N THR A 32 4.31 28.70 -0.81
CA THR A 32 2.96 29.17 -0.52
C THR A 32 3.00 30.56 0.12
N HIS A 33 2.15 31.46 -0.38
CA HIS A 33 1.84 32.72 0.28
C HIS A 33 0.39 32.64 0.78
N CYS A 34 0.21 32.52 2.08
CA CYS A 34 -1.12 32.34 2.67
C CYS A 34 -1.74 33.67 3.09
N ILE A 35 -3.01 33.87 2.78
CA ILE A 35 -3.80 35.02 3.26
C ILE A 35 -5.05 34.50 3.97
N ASP A 36 -5.20 34.86 5.25
CA ASP A 36 -6.44 34.64 5.98
C ASP A 36 -7.47 35.72 5.64
N TYR A 37 -8.43 35.39 4.78
CA TYR A 37 -9.40 36.36 4.30
C TYR A 37 -10.46 36.74 5.35
N ARG A 38 -10.66 35.90 6.38
CA ARG A 38 -11.61 36.23 7.45
C ARG A 38 -10.99 37.20 8.42
N LYS A 39 -9.73 36.98 8.81
CA LYS A 39 -8.99 37.85 9.73
C LYS A 39 -8.66 39.21 9.12
N HIS A 40 -8.37 39.26 7.82
CA HIS A 40 -7.91 40.47 7.15
C HIS A 40 -8.95 41.11 6.21
N ARG A 41 -10.25 40.83 6.44
CA ARG A 41 -11.36 41.24 5.57
C ARG A 41 -11.31 42.70 5.11
N ASP A 42 -11.10 43.64 6.03
CA ASP A 42 -11.09 45.09 5.73
C ASP A 42 -9.82 45.56 4.97
N LYS A 43 -8.77 44.72 4.94
CA LYS A 43 -7.47 45.00 4.34
C LYS A 43 -7.18 44.11 3.13
N LEU A 44 -8.16 43.33 2.66
CA LEU A 44 -7.95 42.39 1.55
C LEU A 44 -7.47 43.09 0.28
N HIS A 45 -8.09 44.21 -0.11
CA HIS A 45 -7.68 44.94 -1.31
C HIS A 45 -6.25 45.51 -1.21
N SER A 46 -5.84 46.00 -0.04
CA SER A 46 -4.46 46.46 0.16
C SER A 46 -3.47 45.29 0.14
N LEU A 47 -3.81 44.17 0.77
CA LEU A 47 -2.97 42.97 0.75
C LEU A 47 -2.79 42.43 -0.68
N PHE A 48 -3.87 42.44 -1.48
CA PHE A 48 -3.80 42.02 -2.89
C PHE A 48 -2.94 42.94 -3.77
N SER A 49 -2.78 44.21 -3.37
CA SER A 49 -1.94 45.19 -4.06
C SER A 49 -0.45 44.99 -3.80
N GLU A 50 -0.10 44.29 -2.71
CA GLU A 50 1.29 44.06 -2.26
C GLU A 50 1.72 42.58 -2.40
N LEU A 51 1.01 41.80 -3.22
CA LEU A 51 1.27 40.37 -3.37
C LEU A 51 2.64 40.11 -4.03
N PRO A 52 3.39 39.10 -3.55
CA PRO A 52 4.53 38.59 -4.30
C PRO A 52 4.05 37.97 -5.62
N GLU A 53 4.96 37.71 -6.55
CA GLU A 53 4.62 36.97 -7.77
C GLU A 53 4.15 35.53 -7.43
N TYR A 54 3.05 35.09 -8.05
CA TYR A 54 2.50 33.74 -7.89
C TYR A 54 2.05 33.15 -9.23
N ASP A 55 2.13 31.82 -9.35
CA ASP A 55 1.80 31.08 -10.57
C ASP A 55 0.31 30.69 -10.62
N VAL A 56 -0.30 30.46 -9.44
CA VAL A 56 -1.71 30.03 -9.31
C VAL A 56 -2.38 30.68 -8.11
N PHE A 57 -3.70 30.83 -8.20
CA PHE A 57 -4.57 31.26 -7.11
C PHE A 57 -5.42 30.10 -6.61
N LEU A 58 -5.37 29.81 -5.31
CA LEU A 58 -6.22 28.81 -4.65
C LEU A 58 -7.04 29.47 -3.54
N LEU A 59 -8.36 29.45 -3.69
CA LEU A 59 -9.30 29.83 -2.64
C LEU A 59 -9.84 28.58 -1.94
N GLN A 60 -9.86 28.55 -0.61
CA GLN A 60 -10.56 27.51 0.16
C GLN A 60 -11.70 28.13 0.98
N ARG A 61 -12.87 27.47 1.00
CA ARG A 61 -14.13 27.92 1.64
C ARG A 61 -14.78 29.15 1.02
N GLY A 62 -14.13 30.32 1.14
CA GLY A 62 -14.53 31.56 0.47
C GLY A 62 -15.78 32.28 1.00
N ASP A 63 -16.27 32.00 2.22
CA ASP A 63 -17.49 32.66 2.74
C ASP A 63 -17.35 34.20 2.70
N TYR A 64 -18.25 34.86 1.96
CA TYR A 64 -18.22 36.30 1.73
C TYR A 64 -16.91 36.82 1.15
N PHE A 65 -16.16 36.03 0.37
CA PHE A 65 -14.96 36.51 -0.30
C PHE A 65 -15.33 37.48 -1.46
N PRO A 66 -14.65 38.64 -1.62
CA PRO A 66 -14.97 39.59 -2.68
C PRO A 66 -14.71 39.03 -4.08
N ILE A 67 -15.72 39.09 -4.96
CA ILE A 67 -15.63 38.56 -6.33
C ILE A 67 -14.69 39.40 -7.21
N ASP A 68 -14.69 40.72 -7.02
CA ASP A 68 -13.85 41.66 -7.78
C ASP A 68 -12.35 41.41 -7.57
N LEU A 69 -11.95 40.90 -6.40
CA LEU A 69 -10.58 40.43 -6.17
C LEU A 69 -10.25 39.23 -7.06
N ILE A 70 -11.18 38.30 -7.25
CA ILE A 70 -10.98 37.14 -8.15
C ILE A 70 -10.95 37.58 -9.62
N GLU A 71 -11.72 38.60 -9.99
CA GLU A 71 -11.69 39.19 -11.35
C GLU A 71 -10.34 39.84 -11.67
N SER A 72 -9.67 40.39 -10.65
CA SER A 72 -8.34 40.99 -10.78
C SER A 72 -7.22 39.95 -11.00
N VAL A 73 -7.44 38.69 -10.62
CA VAL A 73 -6.47 37.59 -10.76
C VAL A 73 -6.33 37.19 -12.23
N ARG A 74 -5.09 37.21 -12.74
CA ARG A 74 -4.77 36.91 -14.15
C ARG A 74 -4.09 35.56 -14.38
N VAL A 75 -3.88 34.78 -13.33
CA VAL A 75 -3.34 33.41 -13.38
C VAL A 75 -4.48 32.38 -13.24
N PRO A 76 -4.24 31.08 -13.47
CA PRO A 76 -5.26 30.06 -13.24
C PRO A 76 -5.82 30.08 -11.80
N ARG A 77 -7.15 30.03 -11.70
CA ARG A 77 -7.95 30.21 -10.47
C ARG A 77 -8.61 28.90 -10.07
N PHE A 78 -8.31 28.45 -8.87
CA PHE A 78 -8.82 27.22 -8.28
C PHE A 78 -9.68 27.53 -7.06
N PHE A 79 -10.78 26.80 -6.91
CA PHE A 79 -11.61 26.88 -5.71
C PHE A 79 -11.76 25.51 -5.06
N TRP A 80 -11.41 25.42 -3.78
CA TRP A 80 -11.74 24.28 -2.95
C TRP A 80 -12.99 24.59 -2.11
N ALA A 81 -14.13 24.16 -2.61
CA ALA A 81 -15.43 24.16 -1.94
C ALA A 81 -15.44 23.05 -0.87
N SER A 82 -14.72 23.27 0.22
CA SER A 82 -14.50 22.28 1.27
C SER A 82 -15.69 22.06 2.20
N GLU A 83 -16.79 22.81 2.02
CA GLU A 83 -18.05 22.62 2.73
C GLU A 83 -19.11 22.06 1.80
N LEU A 84 -20.17 21.52 2.39
CA LEU A 84 -21.30 21.01 1.62
C LEU A 84 -22.08 22.18 1.00
N VAL A 85 -22.44 22.04 -0.27
CA VAL A 85 -23.24 23.04 -1.00
C VAL A 85 -24.61 23.27 -0.33
N SER A 86 -25.19 22.22 0.27
CA SER A 86 -26.47 22.29 0.99
C SER A 86 -26.49 23.28 2.16
N ARG A 87 -25.33 23.54 2.77
CA ARG A 87 -25.23 24.47 3.91
C ARG A 87 -25.43 25.93 3.52
N CYS A 88 -25.45 26.23 2.22
CA CYS A 88 -25.70 27.56 1.67
C CYS A 88 -24.88 28.66 2.38
N ARG A 89 -23.59 28.36 2.63
CA ARG A 89 -22.65 29.33 3.22
C ARG A 89 -22.08 30.25 2.16
N ASP A 90 -22.97 30.80 1.33
CA ASP A 90 -22.59 31.86 0.43
C ASP A 90 -21.55 31.45 -0.65
N GLN A 91 -21.43 30.15 -0.89
CA GLN A 91 -20.53 29.61 -1.90
C GLN A 91 -21.18 29.62 -3.27
N ASP A 92 -22.50 29.65 -3.34
CA ASP A 92 -23.30 29.74 -4.57
C ASP A 92 -22.89 30.94 -5.43
N ARG A 93 -22.63 32.12 -4.84
CA ARG A 93 -22.11 33.28 -5.58
C ARG A 93 -20.73 33.03 -6.20
N LEU A 94 -19.86 32.29 -5.51
CA LEU A 94 -18.52 31.96 -6.00
C LEU A 94 -18.60 30.90 -7.09
N LEU A 95 -19.41 29.86 -6.87
CA LEU A 95 -19.66 28.78 -7.82
C LEU A 95 -20.28 29.33 -9.12
N SER A 96 -21.29 30.21 -9.00
CA SER A 96 -22.01 30.80 -10.15
C SER A 96 -21.26 31.95 -10.83
N SER A 97 -20.15 32.45 -10.27
CA SER A 97 -19.37 33.55 -10.86
C SER A 97 -18.75 33.21 -12.22
N GLY A 98 -18.53 31.92 -12.52
CA GLY A 98 -17.84 31.48 -13.73
C GLY A 98 -16.35 31.84 -13.78
N LEU A 99 -15.78 32.34 -12.67
CA LEU A 99 -14.40 32.82 -12.61
C LEU A 99 -13.37 31.73 -12.33
N PHE A 100 -13.77 30.54 -11.89
CA PHE A 100 -12.81 29.47 -11.57
C PHE A 100 -12.56 28.55 -12.77
N ASP A 101 -11.28 28.22 -12.97
CA ASP A 101 -10.83 27.31 -14.01
C ASP A 101 -11.03 25.84 -13.60
N HIS A 102 -10.97 25.57 -12.29
CA HIS A 102 -11.24 24.28 -11.69
C HIS A 102 -11.78 24.40 -10.26
N ILE A 103 -12.70 23.51 -9.87
CA ILE A 103 -13.34 23.51 -8.55
C ILE A 103 -13.27 22.12 -7.93
N PHE A 104 -12.71 22.04 -6.73
CA PHE A 104 -12.71 20.84 -5.90
C PHE A 104 -13.93 20.86 -4.97
N PHE A 105 -14.78 19.85 -5.11
CA PHE A 105 -15.95 19.63 -4.28
C PHE A 105 -15.72 18.49 -3.30
N ARG A 106 -16.45 18.51 -2.20
CA ARG A 106 -16.35 17.47 -1.17
C ARG A 106 -17.00 16.14 -1.56
N THR A 107 -18.12 16.19 -2.28
CA THR A 107 -18.88 15.00 -2.71
C THR A 107 -19.41 15.19 -4.13
N LYS A 108 -19.72 14.08 -4.82
CA LYS A 108 -20.37 14.06 -6.13
C LYS A 108 -21.75 14.70 -6.08
N ARG A 109 -22.51 14.51 -4.99
CA ARG A 109 -23.80 15.19 -4.80
C ARG A 109 -23.65 16.72 -4.83
N CYS A 110 -22.57 17.27 -4.27
CA CYS A 110 -22.28 18.69 -4.38
C CYS A 110 -22.04 19.11 -5.84
N ILE A 111 -21.29 18.32 -6.61
CA ILE A 111 -21.07 18.55 -8.04
C ILE A 111 -22.40 18.51 -8.79
N GLU A 112 -23.22 17.48 -8.57
CA GLU A 112 -24.53 17.32 -9.23
C GLU A 112 -25.49 18.46 -8.91
N THR A 113 -25.46 18.94 -7.66
CA THR A 113 -26.25 20.09 -7.23
C THR A 113 -25.78 21.36 -7.95
N ALA A 114 -24.47 21.63 -7.98
CA ALA A 114 -23.94 22.82 -8.64
C ALA A 114 -24.15 22.79 -10.16
N VAL A 115 -24.05 21.62 -10.79
CA VAL A 115 -24.29 21.43 -12.23
C VAL A 115 -25.79 21.56 -12.57
N SER A 116 -26.69 20.99 -11.76
CA SER A 116 -28.14 21.07 -12.02
C SER A 116 -28.69 22.49 -11.90
N HIS A 117 -28.10 23.31 -11.03
CA HIS A 117 -28.41 24.75 -10.93
C HIS A 117 -27.74 25.58 -12.03
N GLY A 118 -26.88 24.98 -12.87
CA GLY A 118 -26.16 25.68 -13.92
C GLY A 118 -25.03 26.58 -13.44
N TRP A 119 -24.57 26.42 -12.19
CA TRP A 119 -23.50 27.26 -11.62
C TRP A 119 -22.13 26.89 -12.19
N VAL A 120 -21.87 25.60 -12.40
CA VAL A 120 -20.57 25.08 -12.82
C VAL A 120 -20.71 24.07 -13.94
N LYS A 121 -19.65 23.87 -14.73
CA LYS A 121 -19.57 22.81 -15.74
C LYS A 121 -18.89 21.58 -15.16
N ARG A 122 -19.41 20.38 -15.46
CA ARG A 122 -18.94 19.10 -14.90
C ARG A 122 -17.47 18.81 -15.19
N ASP A 123 -16.96 19.20 -16.35
CA ASP A 123 -15.57 19.01 -16.79
C ASP A 123 -14.55 19.85 -15.98
N ARG A 124 -15.02 20.82 -15.19
CA ARG A 124 -14.19 21.66 -14.32
C ARG A 124 -14.30 21.27 -12.84
N CYS A 125 -14.87 20.11 -12.53
CA CYS A 125 -15.12 19.68 -11.16
C CYS A 125 -14.39 18.39 -10.82
N SER A 126 -13.73 18.38 -9.66
CA SER A 126 -13.15 17.16 -9.05
C SER A 126 -13.68 16.95 -7.65
N ILE A 127 -13.64 15.71 -7.18
CA ILE A 127 -13.86 15.40 -5.76
C ILE A 127 -12.51 15.51 -5.04
N LEU A 128 -12.51 16.19 -3.89
CA LEU A 128 -11.36 16.24 -3.00
C LEU A 128 -11.84 15.98 -1.57
N LEU A 129 -11.53 14.79 -1.07
CA LEU A 129 -11.88 14.37 0.28
C LEU A 129 -10.98 15.03 1.32
N SER A 130 -11.44 15.00 2.58
CA SER A 130 -10.59 15.36 3.71
C SER A 130 -9.41 14.40 3.87
N GLY A 131 -8.47 14.77 4.73
CA GLY A 131 -7.40 13.91 5.20
C GLY A 131 -7.13 14.17 6.67
N PHE A 132 -5.99 13.68 7.15
CA PHE A 132 -5.46 14.03 8.47
C PHE A 132 -3.98 14.42 8.39
N ASP A 133 -3.48 15.12 9.40
CA ASP A 133 -2.05 15.38 9.56
C ASP A 133 -1.41 14.26 10.38
N GLU A 134 -0.53 13.49 9.74
CA GLU A 134 0.18 12.33 10.27
C GLU A 134 1.24 12.67 11.33
N THR A 135 1.51 13.95 11.57
CA THR A 135 2.41 14.40 12.65
C THR A 135 1.67 14.71 13.94
N ILE A 136 0.38 15.07 13.83
CA ILE A 136 -0.49 15.41 14.96
C ILE A 136 -1.39 14.23 15.32
N HIS A 137 -2.13 13.69 14.35
CA HIS A 137 -3.01 12.55 14.55
C HIS A 137 -2.16 11.29 14.47
N ARG A 138 -1.82 10.76 15.64
CA ARG A 138 -0.98 9.58 15.80
C ARG A 138 -1.58 8.67 16.86
N MET A 139 -1.40 7.38 16.64
CA MET A 139 -1.64 6.38 17.66
C MET A 139 -0.66 6.56 18.82
N ASN A 140 -1.18 6.47 20.04
CA ASN A 140 -0.40 6.45 21.27
C ASN A 140 -0.81 5.23 22.10
N SER A 141 0.00 4.17 22.03
CA SER A 141 -0.22 2.90 22.73
C SER A 141 -0.13 3.00 24.25
N ASP A 142 0.47 4.06 24.78
CA ASP A 142 0.70 4.22 26.22
C ASP A 142 -0.54 4.79 26.93
N ILE A 143 -1.53 5.27 26.17
CA ILE A 143 -2.77 5.83 26.70
C ILE A 143 -3.79 4.70 26.90
N LYS A 144 -4.23 4.51 28.14
CA LYS A 144 -5.32 3.61 28.46
C LYS A 144 -6.63 4.14 27.86
N ARG A 145 -7.36 3.28 27.14
CA ARG A 145 -8.70 3.55 26.62
C ARG A 145 -9.75 3.47 27.73
N ASP A 146 -9.98 4.60 28.42
CA ASP A 146 -10.90 4.73 29.55
C ASP A 146 -12.25 5.36 29.20
N ILE A 147 -12.40 5.92 28.00
CA ILE A 147 -13.67 6.43 27.48
C ILE A 147 -14.37 5.31 26.70
N ASP A 148 -15.57 4.92 27.10
CA ASP A 148 -16.31 3.85 26.42
C ASP A 148 -16.73 4.28 25.00
N ILE A 149 -17.44 5.40 24.92
CA ILE A 149 -17.96 5.93 23.67
C ILE A 149 -17.69 7.43 23.64
N LEU A 150 -17.13 7.91 22.54
CA LEU A 150 -16.82 9.32 22.34
C LEU A 150 -17.53 9.85 21.10
N PHE A 151 -18.18 10.98 21.23
CA PHE A 151 -18.53 11.84 20.10
C PHE A 151 -17.82 13.18 20.26
N VAL A 152 -17.09 13.62 19.22
CA VAL A 152 -16.47 14.96 19.18
C VAL A 152 -17.03 15.78 18.03
N GLY A 153 -17.58 16.96 18.34
CA GLY A 153 -17.97 17.95 17.34
C GLY A 153 -19.20 18.76 17.73
N SER A 154 -19.64 19.63 16.82
CA SER A 154 -20.78 20.52 17.08
C SER A 154 -22.10 19.74 17.24
N ILE A 155 -22.87 20.13 18.25
CA ILE A 155 -24.16 19.53 18.59
C ILE A 155 -25.28 20.21 17.80
N THR A 156 -25.70 19.56 16.72
CA THR A 156 -26.89 19.94 15.95
C THR A 156 -28.15 19.37 16.63
N PRO A 157 -29.37 19.87 16.31
CA PRO A 157 -30.61 19.30 16.85
C PRO A 157 -30.73 17.79 16.64
N ARG A 158 -30.33 17.30 15.45
CA ARG A 158 -30.29 15.88 15.10
C ARG A 158 -29.34 15.09 16.00
N ARG A 159 -28.08 15.54 16.09
CA ARG A 159 -27.06 14.90 16.94
C ARG A 159 -27.46 14.89 18.40
N LYS A 160 -28.06 15.98 18.91
CA LYS A 160 -28.56 16.07 20.28
C LYS A 160 -29.55 14.94 20.57
N ILE A 161 -30.56 14.76 19.72
CA ILE A 161 -31.58 13.73 19.90
C ILE A 161 -30.95 12.33 19.91
N LEU A 162 -30.07 12.02 18.96
CA LEU A 162 -29.44 10.70 18.87
C LEU A 162 -28.50 10.42 20.06
N LEU A 163 -27.69 11.40 20.45
CA LEU A 163 -26.75 11.26 21.56
C LEU A 163 -27.45 11.19 22.91
N GLU A 164 -28.51 11.96 23.15
CA GLU A 164 -29.33 11.87 24.38
C GLU A 164 -30.00 10.50 24.50
N LYS A 165 -30.53 9.96 23.39
CA LYS A 165 -31.06 8.60 23.37
C LYS A 165 -29.97 7.56 23.67
N LEU A 166 -28.79 7.69 23.09
CA LEU A 166 -27.68 6.76 23.33
C LEU A 166 -27.17 6.83 24.78
N GLN A 167 -27.10 8.04 25.36
CA GLN A 167 -26.70 8.28 26.75
C GLN A 167 -27.65 7.66 27.78
N SER A 168 -28.90 7.35 27.41
CA SER A 168 -29.83 6.67 28.31
C SER A 168 -29.43 5.21 28.61
N ASN A 169 -28.64 4.60 27.72
CA ASN A 169 -28.25 3.18 27.81
C ASN A 169 -26.74 2.97 27.92
N PHE A 170 -25.93 3.96 27.54
CA PHE A 170 -24.48 3.82 27.47
C PHE A 170 -23.74 5.04 28.01
N ASN A 171 -22.50 4.82 28.46
CA ASN A 171 -21.60 5.88 28.92
C ASN A 171 -20.96 6.61 27.72
N VAL A 172 -21.63 7.68 27.25
CA VAL A 172 -21.17 8.48 26.11
C VAL A 172 -20.56 9.80 26.59
N THR A 173 -19.30 10.00 26.23
CA THR A 173 -18.61 11.29 26.38
C THR A 173 -18.84 12.13 25.13
N ILE A 174 -19.33 13.36 25.33
CA ILE A 174 -19.51 14.34 24.27
C ILE A 174 -18.53 15.49 24.50
N ALA A 175 -17.73 15.82 23.50
CA ALA A 175 -16.77 16.92 23.57
C ALA A 175 -16.80 17.79 22.31
N ASN A 176 -16.25 18.99 22.43
CA ASN A 176 -15.92 19.85 21.30
C ASN A 176 -14.44 20.24 21.43
N ALA A 177 -13.58 19.44 20.81
CA ALA A 177 -12.13 19.52 20.97
C ALA A 177 -11.44 19.58 19.61
N PHE A 178 -10.26 20.19 19.58
CA PHE A 178 -9.43 20.35 18.38
C PHE A 178 -7.96 20.08 18.71
N GLY A 179 -7.14 19.80 17.70
CA GLY A 179 -5.69 19.63 17.85
C GLY A 179 -5.31 18.55 18.87
N ARG A 180 -4.40 18.86 19.80
CA ARG A 180 -3.88 17.87 20.77
C ARG A 180 -4.95 17.27 21.68
N GLU A 181 -5.95 18.05 22.08
CA GLU A 181 -7.03 17.56 22.94
C GLU A 181 -7.89 16.53 22.18
N LEU A 182 -8.21 16.80 20.91
CA LEU A 182 -8.92 15.87 20.04
C LEU A 182 -8.16 14.53 19.94
N VAL A 183 -6.86 14.58 19.67
CA VAL A 183 -6.00 13.40 19.56
C VAL A 183 -5.96 12.61 20.87
N GLN A 184 -5.88 13.29 22.02
CA GLN A 184 -5.94 12.64 23.33
C GLN A 184 -7.27 11.94 23.57
N LEU A 185 -8.39 12.60 23.25
CA LEU A 185 -9.72 12.01 23.39
C LEU A 185 -9.89 10.79 22.50
N PHE A 186 -9.45 10.85 21.24
CA PHE A 186 -9.47 9.69 20.34
C PHE A 186 -8.65 8.52 20.90
N ASN A 187 -7.41 8.76 21.35
CA ASN A 187 -6.55 7.71 21.90
C ASN A 187 -7.09 7.11 23.22
N ARG A 188 -7.87 7.88 23.99
CA ARG A 188 -8.55 7.41 25.22
C ARG A 188 -9.87 6.66 24.95
N SER A 189 -10.36 6.64 23.72
CA SER A 189 -11.68 6.11 23.41
C SER A 189 -11.63 4.68 22.91
N LYS A 190 -12.56 3.84 23.41
CA LYS A 190 -12.80 2.52 22.86
C LYS A 190 -13.54 2.63 21.54
N ILE A 191 -14.66 3.36 21.51
CA ILE A 191 -15.45 3.63 20.31
C ILE A 191 -15.52 5.13 20.06
N VAL A 192 -15.14 5.58 18.87
CA VAL A 192 -15.41 6.94 18.40
C VAL A 192 -16.60 6.91 17.45
N LEU A 193 -17.59 7.75 17.72
CA LEU A 193 -18.80 7.85 16.92
C LEU A 193 -18.69 8.95 15.87
N ASN A 194 -19.05 8.62 14.63
CA ASN A 194 -19.30 9.59 13.57
C ASN A 194 -20.79 9.61 13.23
N ILE A 195 -21.46 10.70 13.60
CA ILE A 195 -22.87 10.96 13.31
C ILE A 195 -22.93 12.21 12.44
N HIS A 196 -23.60 12.13 11.30
CA HIS A 196 -23.77 13.22 10.35
C HIS A 196 -24.46 14.42 10.98
N ALA A 197 -24.01 15.62 10.60
CA ALA A 197 -24.57 16.87 11.12
C ALA A 197 -26.02 17.09 10.64
N GLU A 198 -26.29 16.64 9.42
CA GLU A 198 -27.55 16.73 8.70
C GLU A 198 -27.89 15.33 8.15
N ASP A 199 -29.11 15.14 7.64
CA ASP A 199 -29.60 13.84 7.16
C ASP A 199 -29.15 13.57 5.72
N HIS A 200 -27.85 13.42 5.53
CA HIS A 200 -27.23 13.04 4.26
C HIS A 200 -25.93 12.28 4.49
N GLU A 201 -25.64 11.35 3.59
CA GLU A 201 -24.37 10.62 3.58
C GLU A 201 -23.21 11.56 3.24
N ASP A 202 -22.16 11.50 4.06
CA ASP A 202 -20.97 12.35 3.95
C ASP A 202 -19.75 11.59 4.46
N THR A 203 -18.57 11.93 3.96
CA THR A 203 -17.31 11.42 4.51
C THR A 203 -16.63 12.56 5.29
N GLU A 204 -16.91 12.65 6.60
CA GLU A 204 -16.37 13.71 7.45
C GLU A 204 -14.88 13.63 7.74
N THR A 205 -14.27 14.79 7.97
CA THR A 205 -12.89 14.89 8.47
C THR A 205 -12.67 14.02 9.71
N ARG A 206 -13.68 13.88 10.58
CA ARG A 206 -13.64 12.99 11.75
C ARG A 206 -13.31 11.55 11.38
N VAL A 207 -13.76 11.05 10.22
CA VAL A 207 -13.43 9.70 9.74
C VAL A 207 -11.91 9.57 9.64
N PHE A 208 -11.27 10.48 8.89
CA PHE A 208 -9.84 10.48 8.67
C PHE A 208 -9.02 10.71 9.94
N GLU A 209 -9.42 11.66 10.79
CA GLU A 209 -8.71 11.99 12.03
C GLU A 209 -8.81 10.86 13.07
N THR A 210 -9.97 10.19 13.15
CA THR A 210 -10.19 9.03 14.03
C THR A 210 -9.30 7.87 13.61
N LEU A 211 -9.37 7.51 12.33
CA LEU A 211 -8.56 6.42 11.79
C LEU A 211 -7.07 6.75 11.89
N GLY A 212 -6.68 8.00 11.61
CA GLY A 212 -5.31 8.50 11.78
C GLY A 212 -4.78 8.45 13.23
N CYS A 213 -5.65 8.32 14.23
CA CYS A 213 -5.25 8.09 15.62
C CYS A 213 -5.23 6.61 16.04
N GLY A 214 -5.56 5.66 15.14
CA GLY A 214 -5.66 4.25 15.50
C GLY A 214 -6.85 3.92 16.39
N SER A 215 -7.89 4.76 16.38
CA SER A 215 -9.11 4.58 17.16
C SER A 215 -10.19 3.89 16.34
N PHE A 216 -10.98 3.04 16.99
CA PHE A 216 -12.09 2.36 16.32
C PHE A 216 -13.22 3.35 16.02
N LEU A 217 -13.66 3.33 14.77
CA LEU A 217 -14.70 4.21 14.26
C LEU A 217 -15.99 3.43 14.01
N LEU A 218 -17.06 3.86 14.68
CA LEU A 218 -18.44 3.46 14.38
C LEU A 218 -19.18 4.66 13.82
N THR A 219 -19.61 4.58 12.57
CA THR A 219 -20.10 5.71 11.78
C THR A 219 -21.47 5.45 11.20
N GLU A 220 -22.25 6.50 10.96
CA GLU A 220 -23.32 6.42 9.98
C GLU A 220 -22.76 6.09 8.59
N ARG A 221 -23.62 5.55 7.72
CA ARG A 221 -23.29 5.22 6.34
C ARG A 221 -22.66 6.41 5.61
N LEU A 222 -21.42 6.23 5.17
CA LEU A 222 -20.65 7.28 4.52
C LEU A 222 -21.06 7.46 3.06
N SER A 223 -20.61 8.56 2.45
CA SER A 223 -20.92 8.87 1.06
C SER A 223 -20.25 7.89 0.07
N GLU A 224 -20.74 7.82 -1.17
CA GLU A 224 -20.23 6.88 -2.18
C GLU A 224 -18.73 7.06 -2.53
N GLU A 225 -18.16 8.22 -2.22
CA GLU A 225 -16.73 8.52 -2.43
C GLU A 225 -15.85 8.05 -1.26
N ASN A 226 -16.44 7.52 -0.19
CA ASN A 226 -15.72 6.98 0.95
C ASN A 226 -14.69 5.92 0.50
N PRO A 227 -13.40 6.09 0.83
CA PRO A 227 -12.37 5.13 0.44
C PRO A 227 -12.28 3.93 1.40
N PHE A 228 -12.99 3.95 2.54
CA PHE A 228 -12.88 2.94 3.59
C PHE A 228 -13.94 1.85 3.47
N THR A 229 -13.58 0.60 3.82
CA THR A 229 -14.50 -0.55 3.81
C THR A 229 -14.84 -0.98 5.24
N CYS A 230 -15.69 -2.01 5.37
CA CYS A 230 -16.01 -2.62 6.66
C CYS A 230 -14.80 -3.20 7.42
N GLU A 231 -13.63 -3.31 6.78
CA GLU A 231 -12.40 -3.74 7.42
C GLU A 231 -11.66 -2.60 8.14
N HIS A 232 -11.98 -1.36 7.79
CA HIS A 232 -11.33 -0.15 8.29
C HIS A 232 -12.17 0.57 9.35
N LEU A 233 -13.49 0.46 9.24
CA LEU A 233 -14.48 1.09 10.11
C LEU A 233 -15.78 0.29 10.09
N VAL A 234 -16.70 0.61 11.00
CA VAL A 234 -18.02 -0.02 11.03
C VAL A 234 -19.09 1.02 10.77
N GLU A 235 -19.94 0.78 9.77
CA GLU A 235 -21.09 1.64 9.49
C GLU A 235 -22.35 1.16 10.22
N PHE A 236 -23.34 2.01 10.46
CA PHE A 236 -24.69 1.65 10.88
C PHE A 236 -25.73 2.50 10.13
N GLU A 237 -26.92 1.97 9.92
CA GLU A 237 -28.01 2.64 9.20
C GLU A 237 -29.15 3.09 10.12
N THR A 238 -29.33 2.41 11.26
CA THR A 238 -30.44 2.71 12.19
C THR A 238 -29.93 2.92 13.62
N PHE A 239 -30.75 3.59 14.44
CA PHE A 239 -30.43 3.80 15.85
C PHE A 239 -30.39 2.48 16.65
N ASP A 240 -31.24 1.52 16.30
CA ASP A 240 -31.24 0.20 16.96
C ASP A 240 -29.96 -0.56 16.62
N GLU A 241 -29.54 -0.54 15.35
CA GLU A 241 -28.27 -1.12 14.91
C GLU A 241 -27.06 -0.43 15.56
N LEU A 242 -27.09 0.89 15.72
CA LEU A 242 -26.09 1.63 16.50
C LEU A 242 -26.00 1.08 17.93
N CYS A 243 -27.13 0.89 18.61
CA CYS A 243 -27.15 0.36 19.98
C CYS A 243 -26.59 -1.07 20.05
N ASP A 244 -26.98 -1.93 19.11
CA ASP A 244 -26.50 -3.31 19.03
C ASP A 244 -24.98 -3.37 18.78
N LYS A 245 -24.48 -2.57 17.83
CA LYS A 245 -23.05 -2.48 17.52
C LYS A 245 -22.25 -1.88 18.66
N VAL A 246 -22.75 -0.84 19.32
CA VAL A 246 -22.12 -0.27 20.51
C VAL A 246 -21.98 -1.34 21.59
N LYS A 247 -23.07 -2.03 21.93
CA LYS A 247 -23.05 -3.10 22.93
C LYS A 247 -22.06 -4.20 22.55
N TYR A 248 -22.09 -4.63 21.30
CA TYR A 248 -21.19 -5.64 20.77
C TYR A 248 -19.71 -5.22 20.89
N TYR A 249 -19.32 -4.08 20.32
CA TYR A 249 -17.92 -3.66 20.25
C TYR A 249 -17.34 -3.16 21.59
N LEU A 250 -18.18 -2.84 22.58
CA LEU A 250 -17.71 -2.63 23.95
C LEU A 250 -17.17 -3.94 24.55
N ASP A 251 -17.82 -5.07 24.28
CA ASP A 251 -17.42 -6.40 24.77
C ASP A 251 -16.36 -7.07 23.86
N HIS A 252 -16.26 -6.69 22.59
CA HIS A 252 -15.37 -7.31 21.58
C HIS A 252 -14.08 -6.53 21.34
N THR A 253 -13.26 -6.39 22.39
CA THR A 253 -12.04 -5.57 22.35
C THR A 253 -11.05 -5.96 21.24
N LYS A 254 -10.78 -7.26 21.04
CA LYS A 254 -9.81 -7.71 20.02
C LYS A 254 -10.22 -7.34 18.60
N GLU A 255 -11.48 -7.56 18.26
CA GLU A 255 -12.03 -7.27 16.93
C GLU A 255 -12.05 -5.76 16.68
N ARG A 256 -12.52 -5.00 17.67
CA ARG A 256 -12.52 -3.54 17.66
C ARG A 256 -11.12 -2.99 17.39
N ASP A 257 -10.11 -3.49 18.11
CA ASP A 257 -8.73 -3.04 17.96
C ASP A 257 -8.15 -3.46 16.59
N THR A 258 -8.53 -4.62 16.06
CA THR A 258 -8.13 -5.08 14.72
C THR A 258 -8.66 -4.16 13.61
N ILE A 259 -9.94 -3.82 13.65
CA ILE A 259 -10.57 -2.90 12.69
C ILE A 259 -9.91 -1.51 12.77
N ALA A 260 -9.70 -1.01 13.98
CA ALA A 260 -9.02 0.28 14.19
C ALA A 260 -7.61 0.32 13.58
N MET A 261 -6.83 -0.76 13.75
CA MET A 261 -5.47 -0.84 13.21
C MET A 261 -5.45 -0.93 11.68
N ARG A 262 -6.40 -1.66 11.08
CA ARG A 262 -6.55 -1.70 9.62
C ARG A 262 -6.94 -0.34 9.05
N GLY A 263 -7.90 0.33 9.69
CA GLY A 263 -8.27 1.69 9.32
C GLY A 263 -7.13 2.70 9.44
N TYR A 264 -6.31 2.61 10.50
CA TYR A 264 -5.11 3.43 10.64
C TYR A 264 -4.08 3.20 9.54
N ALA A 265 -3.81 1.94 9.21
CA ALA A 265 -2.85 1.60 8.17
C ALA A 265 -3.29 2.14 6.80
N GLU A 266 -4.58 1.97 6.44
CA GLU A 266 -5.13 2.50 5.19
C GLU A 266 -5.09 4.03 5.16
N ALA A 267 -5.52 4.68 6.24
CA ALA A 267 -5.51 6.14 6.34
C ALA A 267 -4.09 6.70 6.19
N LEU A 268 -3.12 6.13 6.90
CA LEU A 268 -1.72 6.58 6.85
C LEU A 268 -1.10 6.39 5.46
N ALA A 269 -1.45 5.31 4.78
CA ALA A 269 -0.88 5.00 3.46
C ALA A 269 -1.40 5.92 2.35
N ARG A 270 -2.63 6.47 2.45
CA ARG A 270 -3.30 7.13 1.31
C ARG A 270 -4.09 8.40 1.60
N HIS A 271 -4.30 8.75 2.87
CA HIS A 271 -5.30 9.77 3.24
C HIS A 271 -4.77 10.85 4.19
N THR A 272 -3.48 11.14 4.10
CA THR A 272 -2.88 12.30 4.77
C THR A 272 -3.09 13.60 3.97
N TYR A 273 -2.94 14.76 4.61
CA TYR A 273 -2.99 16.04 3.89
C TYR A 273 -1.80 16.26 2.94
N THR A 274 -0.69 15.54 3.12
CA THR A 274 0.38 15.47 2.10
C THR A 274 -0.16 14.89 0.79
N HIS A 275 -0.92 13.79 0.86
CA HIS A 275 -1.58 13.21 -0.33
C HIS A 275 -2.60 14.18 -0.95
N ARG A 276 -3.38 14.90 -0.14
CA ARG A 276 -4.33 15.91 -0.65
C ARG A 276 -3.61 17.07 -1.35
N ALA A 277 -2.46 17.50 -0.82
CA ALA A 277 -1.62 18.49 -1.48
C ALA A 277 -1.14 18.00 -2.84
N GLU A 278 -0.69 16.74 -2.96
CA GLU A 278 -0.30 16.14 -4.25
C GLU A 278 -1.45 16.16 -5.27
N GLU A 279 -2.66 15.78 -4.86
CA GLU A 279 -3.86 15.81 -5.71
C GLU A 279 -4.16 17.21 -6.23
N ILE A 280 -4.11 18.22 -5.35
CA ILE A 280 -4.34 19.63 -5.71
C ILE A 280 -3.25 20.10 -6.68
N ILE A 281 -1.96 19.85 -6.39
CA ILE A 281 -0.84 20.24 -7.25
C ILE A 281 -0.96 19.63 -8.63
N GLN A 282 -1.33 18.35 -8.69
CA GLN A 282 -1.51 17.64 -9.95
C GLN A 282 -2.61 18.28 -10.80
N ALA A 283 -3.75 18.60 -10.19
CA ALA A 283 -4.85 19.28 -10.86
C ALA A 283 -4.44 20.70 -11.32
N MET A 284 -3.71 21.45 -10.49
CA MET A 284 -3.24 22.80 -10.84
C MET A 284 -2.24 22.82 -12.00
N SER A 285 -1.30 21.88 -11.98
CA SER A 285 -0.24 21.79 -12.99
C SER A 285 -0.78 21.56 -14.41
N ALA A 286 -1.99 21.00 -14.54
CA ALA A 286 -2.65 20.81 -15.83
C ALA A 286 -3.06 22.13 -16.52
N TYR A 287 -3.13 23.24 -15.79
CA TYR A 287 -3.58 24.56 -16.30
C TYR A 287 -2.44 25.55 -16.54
N LEU A 288 -1.21 25.23 -16.15
CA LEU A 288 -0.06 26.11 -16.39
C LEU A 288 0.57 25.83 -17.76
N PRO A 289 0.94 26.86 -18.53
CA PRO A 289 1.65 26.68 -19.79
C PRO A 289 3.02 26.03 -19.55
N LYS A 290 3.39 25.05 -20.39
CA LYS A 290 4.72 24.43 -20.38
C LYS A 290 5.76 25.50 -20.72
N LEU A 291 6.46 26.05 -19.72
CA LEU A 291 7.53 27.03 -19.92
C LEU A 291 8.69 26.43 -20.75
N ASN A 292 9.19 27.20 -21.71
CA ASN A 292 10.36 26.87 -22.53
C ASN A 292 11.58 26.55 -21.63
N GLN A 293 12.08 25.34 -21.74
CA GLN A 293 13.28 24.84 -21.08
C GLN A 293 14.54 25.44 -21.74
N GLN A 294 14.98 26.60 -21.26
CA GLN A 294 16.37 27.06 -21.37
C GLN A 294 16.82 27.64 -20.03
N ASN A 295 17.14 26.72 -19.12
CA ASN A 295 18.19 26.76 -18.10
C ASN A 295 17.89 25.64 -17.11
N GLU A 296 18.88 24.76 -16.93
CA GLU A 296 18.80 23.55 -16.13
C GLU A 296 18.42 23.84 -14.67
N ASN A 297 17.30 23.27 -14.20
CA ASN A 297 17.22 22.29 -13.10
C ASN A 297 15.79 22.19 -12.55
N GLN A 298 15.40 20.95 -12.23
CA GLN A 298 14.28 20.54 -11.37
C GLN A 298 12.84 20.48 -11.94
N ILE A 299 12.41 19.23 -12.14
CA ILE A 299 11.14 18.60 -11.71
C ILE A 299 9.85 19.11 -12.39
N THR A 300 9.17 18.28 -13.20
CA THR A 300 7.83 18.63 -13.74
C THR A 300 6.89 17.45 -13.93
N ILE A 301 6.22 17.08 -12.83
CA ILE A 301 5.16 16.04 -12.66
C ILE A 301 4.23 16.00 -13.88
N GLY A 302 4.15 14.83 -14.52
CA GLY A 302 3.57 14.62 -15.85
C GLY A 302 2.67 13.39 -15.89
N LYS A 303 1.40 13.62 -15.50
CA LYS A 303 0.17 12.88 -15.87
C LYS A 303 -0.01 11.44 -15.34
N LYS A 304 -0.84 11.30 -14.29
CA LYS A 304 -1.54 10.04 -13.97
C LYS A 304 -2.53 9.68 -15.09
N PRO A 305 -2.47 8.46 -15.64
CA PRO A 305 -3.65 7.78 -16.18
C PRO A 305 -4.52 7.31 -15.02
N SER A 306 -5.84 7.37 -15.21
CA SER A 306 -6.87 6.78 -14.36
C SER A 306 -6.59 5.31 -14.01
N ARG A 307 -6.70 4.93 -12.73
CA ARG A 307 -6.74 3.54 -12.24
C ARG A 307 -7.72 3.51 -11.06
N GLN A 308 -8.94 3.01 -11.20
CA GLN A 308 -9.28 1.57 -11.13
C GLN A 308 -8.35 0.81 -10.17
N LEU A 309 -8.90 0.55 -8.98
CA LEU A 309 -8.36 -0.28 -7.92
C LEU A 309 -8.09 -1.70 -8.45
N TRP A 310 -6.86 -2.21 -8.29
CA TRP A 310 -6.54 -3.62 -8.54
C TRP A 310 -5.87 -4.23 -7.31
N ASN A 311 -6.58 -5.21 -6.75
CA ASN A 311 -6.19 -6.05 -5.62
C ASN A 311 -5.42 -7.28 -6.13
N GLY A 312 -4.34 -7.65 -5.43
CA GLY A 312 -3.80 -9.01 -5.42
C GLY A 312 -2.88 -9.40 -6.59
N SER A 313 -1.83 -10.16 -6.27
CA SER A 313 -0.83 -10.70 -7.18
C SER A 313 -1.41 -11.43 -8.41
N MET A 314 -1.09 -10.93 -9.60
CA MET A 314 -0.88 -11.51 -10.94
C MET A 314 -1.59 -12.76 -11.50
N LEU A 315 -2.46 -13.47 -10.79
CA LEU A 315 -3.18 -14.63 -11.39
C LEU A 315 -4.62 -14.80 -10.92
N GLY A 316 -5.15 -13.92 -10.08
CA GLY A 316 -6.52 -14.03 -9.58
C GLY A 316 -7.63 -13.53 -10.52
N MET A 317 -7.32 -12.99 -11.71
CA MET A 317 -8.27 -12.16 -12.46
C MET A 317 -8.39 -12.55 -13.94
N LEU A 318 -8.85 -13.77 -14.22
CA LEU A 318 -9.23 -14.16 -15.59
C LEU A 318 -10.64 -14.73 -15.76
N TYR A 319 -11.42 -14.95 -14.68
CA TYR A 319 -12.78 -15.47 -14.80
C TYR A 319 -13.68 -14.95 -13.68
N ASN A 320 -14.94 -14.65 -13.98
CA ASN A 320 -15.95 -14.40 -12.94
C ASN A 320 -16.51 -15.71 -12.36
N GLU A 321 -17.35 -15.60 -11.33
CA GLU A 321 -17.96 -16.72 -10.59
C GLU A 321 -18.73 -17.72 -11.46
N SER A 322 -19.08 -17.35 -12.69
CA SER A 322 -19.77 -18.21 -13.67
C SER A 322 -18.84 -18.89 -14.68
N GLY A 323 -17.52 -18.67 -14.61
CA GLY A 323 -16.55 -19.22 -15.55
C GLY A 323 -16.46 -18.49 -16.90
N ASN A 324 -17.06 -17.30 -17.03
CA ASN A 324 -16.95 -16.47 -18.21
C ASN A 324 -15.86 -15.40 -18.02
N VAL A 325 -15.19 -15.04 -19.12
CA VAL A 325 -14.21 -13.95 -19.19
C VAL A 325 -14.96 -12.61 -18.99
N THR A 326 -14.47 -11.73 -18.12
CA THR A 326 -15.09 -10.42 -17.87
C THR A 326 -14.71 -9.38 -18.94
N HIS A 327 -15.56 -8.38 -19.15
CA HIS A 327 -15.38 -7.34 -20.17
C HIS A 327 -14.11 -6.47 -19.94
N ASP A 328 -13.66 -6.32 -18.69
CA ASP A 328 -12.38 -5.67 -18.34
C ASP A 328 -11.15 -6.54 -18.68
N ALA A 329 -11.29 -7.87 -18.70
CA ALA A 329 -10.24 -8.77 -19.17
C ALA A 329 -10.14 -8.71 -20.70
N GLU A 330 -11.23 -8.51 -21.43
CA GLU A 330 -11.14 -8.25 -22.86
C GLU A 330 -10.53 -6.90 -23.20
N GLU A 331 -10.67 -5.85 -22.37
CA GLU A 331 -10.08 -4.53 -22.64
C GLU A 331 -8.61 -4.45 -22.19
N PHE A 332 -8.23 -5.11 -21.09
CA PHE A 332 -6.82 -5.26 -20.70
C PHE A 332 -6.10 -6.28 -21.57
N HIS A 333 -6.72 -7.42 -21.90
CA HIS A 333 -6.17 -8.40 -22.86
C HIS A 333 -6.22 -7.86 -24.29
N ARG A 334 -7.17 -7.00 -24.69
CA ARG A 334 -7.05 -6.22 -25.95
C ARG A 334 -6.01 -5.13 -25.83
N ALA A 335 -5.88 -4.36 -24.76
CA ALA A 335 -4.81 -3.35 -24.65
C ALA A 335 -3.40 -3.97 -24.70
N VAL A 336 -3.26 -5.16 -24.10
CA VAL A 336 -2.04 -5.97 -24.11
C VAL A 336 -1.87 -6.69 -25.46
N GLN A 337 -2.86 -7.41 -25.99
CA GLN A 337 -2.79 -8.07 -27.31
C GLN A 337 -2.69 -7.09 -28.49
N HIS A 338 -3.30 -5.91 -28.42
CA HIS A 338 -3.21 -4.85 -29.43
C HIS A 338 -1.85 -4.12 -29.35
N MET A 339 -1.13 -4.25 -28.22
CA MET A 339 0.31 -3.93 -28.09
C MET A 339 1.23 -5.10 -28.53
N PHE A 340 0.79 -6.35 -28.46
CA PHE A 340 1.61 -7.55 -28.77
C PHE A 340 1.40 -8.15 -30.18
N LEU A 341 0.30 -7.90 -30.89
CA LEU A 341 -0.03 -8.52 -32.19
C LEU A 341 0.07 -7.59 -33.40
N HIS A 342 0.55 -6.34 -33.27
CA HIS A 342 0.70 -5.41 -34.40
C HIS A 342 2.14 -4.90 -34.57
N SER A 343 3.14 -5.71 -34.21
CA SER A 343 4.47 -5.55 -34.81
C SER A 343 4.52 -6.32 -36.14
N ASP A 344 3.74 -5.86 -37.11
CA ASP A 344 4.15 -6.08 -38.49
C ASP A 344 5.42 -5.25 -38.69
N SER A 345 6.47 -5.96 -39.06
CA SER A 345 7.79 -5.45 -39.33
C SER A 345 7.77 -4.50 -40.53
N SER A 346 7.44 -3.23 -40.33
CA SER A 346 7.84 -2.13 -41.22
C SER A 346 7.38 -0.80 -40.66
N ASN A 347 8.32 0.16 -40.59
CA ASN A 347 8.11 1.59 -40.41
C ASN A 347 7.93 2.12 -38.98
N CYS A 348 9.01 2.11 -38.20
CA CYS A 348 9.27 3.15 -37.23
C CYS A 348 10.28 4.14 -37.81
N THR A 349 9.80 5.25 -38.39
CA THR A 349 10.61 6.43 -38.68
C THR A 349 10.54 7.41 -37.51
N GLU A 350 11.71 7.68 -36.95
CA GLU A 350 12.17 8.95 -36.35
C GLU A 350 11.15 9.78 -35.56
N ASN A 351 11.21 9.66 -34.24
CA ASN A 351 11.07 10.84 -33.38
C ASN A 351 12.15 10.81 -32.29
N ASN A 352 13.02 11.81 -32.37
CA ASN A 352 14.24 11.97 -31.61
C ASN A 352 13.94 12.35 -30.15
N TYR A 353 13.88 11.35 -29.28
CA TYR A 353 14.29 11.50 -27.89
C TYR A 353 15.43 10.52 -27.65
N THR A 354 16.67 11.04 -27.57
CA THR A 354 17.83 10.28 -27.12
C THR A 354 17.86 10.33 -25.60
N PRO A 355 17.59 9.22 -24.88
CA PRO A 355 17.90 9.13 -23.46
C PRO A 355 19.38 9.44 -23.28
N LYS A 356 19.78 10.09 -22.17
CA LYS A 356 21.20 10.21 -21.80
C LYS A 356 21.81 8.80 -21.92
N ARG A 357 22.64 8.60 -22.94
CA ARG A 357 23.32 7.33 -23.17
C ARG A 357 24.06 7.01 -21.88
N SER A 358 23.97 5.77 -21.40
CA SER A 358 25.02 5.28 -20.51
C SER A 358 26.35 5.58 -21.21
N ASN A 359 27.36 6.01 -20.46
CA ASN A 359 28.65 6.40 -21.05
C ASN A 359 29.43 5.19 -21.65
N GLY A 360 28.75 4.14 -22.13
CA GLY A 360 29.30 2.85 -22.54
C GLY A 360 29.77 1.97 -21.38
N ASN A 361 30.18 2.59 -20.27
CA ASN A 361 30.74 1.96 -19.07
C ASN A 361 29.73 1.70 -17.94
N GLU A 362 28.44 1.96 -18.13
CA GLU A 362 27.43 1.82 -17.07
C GLU A 362 26.28 0.91 -17.53
N ILE A 363 25.88 -0.02 -16.65
CA ILE A 363 24.64 -0.80 -16.72
C ILE A 363 23.64 -0.19 -15.75
N ILE A 364 22.44 0.09 -16.25
CA ILE A 364 21.33 0.56 -15.41
C ILE A 364 20.36 -0.61 -15.20
N TYR A 365 20.21 -1.03 -13.95
CA TYR A 365 19.23 -2.03 -13.55
C TYR A 365 18.03 -1.37 -12.87
N TYR A 366 16.88 -1.45 -13.52
CA TYR A 366 15.70 -0.67 -13.19
C TYR A 366 14.60 -1.56 -12.59
N ILE A 367 14.19 -1.24 -11.36
CA ILE A 367 13.22 -2.01 -10.59
C ILE A 367 11.99 -1.12 -10.31
N PRO A 368 10.94 -1.20 -11.14
CA PRO A 368 9.83 -0.25 -11.11
C PRO A 368 8.78 -0.59 -10.05
N ARG A 369 9.21 -0.84 -8.81
CA ARG A 369 8.29 -1.17 -7.71
C ARG A 369 7.31 -0.04 -7.42
N TRP A 370 7.65 1.23 -7.65
CA TRP A 370 6.70 2.35 -7.52
C TRP A 370 5.48 2.25 -8.45
N LEU A 371 5.50 1.37 -9.48
CA LEU A 371 4.31 1.02 -10.26
C LEU A 371 3.48 -0.12 -9.64
N PHE A 372 4.08 -0.90 -8.73
CA PHE A 372 3.53 -2.11 -8.12
C PHE A 372 3.96 -2.26 -6.63
N PRO A 373 3.55 -1.34 -5.73
CA PRO A 373 4.15 -1.17 -4.40
C PRO A 373 3.89 -2.31 -3.41
N ASN A 374 2.92 -3.19 -3.70
CA ASN A 374 2.43 -4.23 -2.79
C ASN A 374 3.18 -5.56 -2.88
N ASN A 375 4.31 -5.63 -3.60
CA ASN A 375 5.00 -6.90 -3.89
C ASN A 375 6.44 -6.95 -3.35
N ILE A 376 6.57 -7.08 -2.02
CA ILE A 376 7.87 -7.13 -1.34
C ILE A 376 8.69 -8.35 -1.75
N GLY A 377 8.06 -9.52 -1.90
CA GLY A 377 8.71 -10.79 -2.23
C GLY A 377 9.45 -10.76 -3.56
N ASP A 378 8.73 -10.43 -4.63
CA ASP A 378 9.24 -10.25 -5.98
C ASP A 378 10.36 -9.22 -6.05
N SER A 379 10.21 -8.16 -5.25
CA SER A 379 11.22 -7.11 -5.16
C SER A 379 12.51 -7.58 -4.49
N ILE A 380 12.46 -8.49 -3.51
CA ILE A 380 13.68 -9.10 -2.95
C ILE A 380 14.31 -10.04 -3.96
N LEU A 381 13.49 -10.82 -4.67
CA LEU A 381 13.95 -11.76 -5.70
C LEU A 381 14.67 -11.08 -6.86
N SER A 382 14.40 -9.80 -7.11
CA SER A 382 15.11 -9.03 -8.12
C SER A 382 16.62 -8.93 -7.88
N ALA A 383 17.08 -9.07 -6.63
CA ALA A 383 18.51 -9.13 -6.31
C ALA A 383 19.23 -10.34 -6.94
N SER A 384 18.47 -11.38 -7.32
CA SER A 384 18.98 -12.58 -7.99
C SER A 384 19.62 -12.31 -9.35
N LEU A 385 19.27 -11.20 -10.01
CA LEU A 385 19.86 -10.83 -11.29
C LEU A 385 21.22 -10.12 -11.15
N ILE A 386 21.58 -9.62 -9.98
CA ILE A 386 22.80 -8.81 -9.81
C ILE A 386 24.06 -9.59 -10.24
N SER A 387 24.20 -10.84 -9.79
CA SER A 387 25.34 -11.70 -10.16
C SER A 387 25.38 -12.03 -11.66
N PRO A 388 24.30 -12.54 -12.29
CA PRO A 388 24.23 -12.74 -13.73
C PRO A 388 24.55 -11.48 -14.55
N ILE A 389 24.03 -10.32 -14.15
CA ILE A 389 24.30 -9.03 -14.79
C ILE A 389 25.80 -8.73 -14.70
N LYS A 390 26.39 -8.86 -13.50
CA LYS A 390 27.79 -8.54 -13.29
C LYS A 390 28.74 -9.50 -14.01
N LYS A 391 28.38 -10.79 -14.14
CA LYS A 391 29.12 -11.76 -14.96
C LYS A 391 29.08 -11.42 -16.45
N ARG A 392 27.92 -10.96 -16.94
CA ARG A 392 27.74 -10.55 -18.35
C ARG A 392 28.48 -9.24 -18.66
N PHE A 393 28.60 -8.36 -17.68
CA PHE A 393 29.21 -7.03 -17.80
C PHE A 393 30.22 -6.75 -16.68
N PRO A 394 31.36 -7.49 -16.65
CA PRO A 394 32.30 -7.44 -15.52
C PRO A 394 32.92 -6.05 -15.32
N ASP A 395 33.25 -5.35 -16.41
CA ASP A 395 33.97 -4.07 -16.36
C ASP A 395 33.04 -2.85 -16.24
N LYS A 396 31.71 -3.06 -16.25
CA LYS A 396 30.75 -1.95 -16.19
C LYS A 396 30.31 -1.64 -14.77
N THR A 397 30.09 -0.35 -14.51
CA THR A 397 29.45 0.16 -13.30
C THR A 397 27.99 -0.28 -13.29
N LEU A 398 27.53 -0.90 -12.20
CA LEU A 398 26.13 -1.28 -12.04
C LEU A 398 25.40 -0.26 -11.16
N THR A 399 24.45 0.45 -11.76
CA THR A 399 23.56 1.39 -11.07
C THR A 399 22.18 0.77 -10.94
N VAL A 400 21.71 0.60 -9.70
CA VAL A 400 20.34 0.16 -9.43
C VAL A 400 19.44 1.37 -9.23
N VAL A 401 18.29 1.36 -9.90
CA VAL A 401 17.26 2.38 -9.78
C VAL A 401 16.03 1.75 -9.15
N CYS A 402 15.77 2.10 -7.89
CA CYS A 402 14.71 1.54 -7.06
C CYS A 402 14.14 2.62 -6.11
N ASP A 403 13.02 2.36 -5.44
CA ASP A 403 12.53 3.23 -4.37
C ASP A 403 13.37 3.11 -3.07
N ASP A 404 13.14 4.00 -2.12
CA ASP A 404 13.83 4.06 -0.82
C ASP A 404 13.61 2.82 0.05
N PHE A 405 12.50 2.10 -0.15
CA PHE A 405 12.25 0.86 0.59
C PHE A 405 13.19 -0.25 0.11
N LEU A 406 13.39 -0.36 -1.21
CA LEU A 406 14.28 -1.36 -1.82
C LEU A 406 15.75 -0.96 -1.79
N SER A 407 16.07 0.34 -1.70
CA SER A 407 17.47 0.80 -1.72
C SER A 407 18.32 0.08 -0.67
N GLN A 408 17.74 -0.17 0.50
CA GLN A 408 18.34 -0.89 1.62
C GLN A 408 18.85 -2.29 1.28
N ILE A 409 18.27 -2.97 0.27
CA ILE A 409 18.69 -4.30 -0.20
C ILE A 409 19.98 -4.18 -1.04
N TYR A 410 20.07 -3.12 -1.83
CA TYR A 410 21.08 -2.96 -2.88
C TYR A 410 22.31 -2.18 -2.43
N GLU A 411 22.16 -1.26 -1.48
CA GLU A 411 23.25 -0.40 -0.98
C GLU A 411 24.41 -1.20 -0.37
N THR A 412 24.14 -2.37 0.21
CA THR A 412 25.16 -3.24 0.83
C THR A 412 25.68 -4.33 -0.10
N ASN A 413 25.16 -4.42 -1.33
CA ASN A 413 25.57 -5.45 -2.27
C ASN A 413 26.94 -5.09 -2.91
N PRO A 414 27.97 -5.95 -2.82
CA PRO A 414 29.32 -5.64 -3.29
C PRO A 414 29.43 -5.51 -4.82
N HIS A 415 28.43 -5.97 -5.58
CA HIS A 415 28.41 -5.86 -7.04
C HIS A 415 27.66 -4.60 -7.53
N VAL A 416 26.93 -3.92 -6.63
CA VAL A 416 26.21 -2.68 -6.93
C VAL A 416 27.12 -1.49 -6.61
N HIS A 417 27.28 -0.59 -7.57
CA HIS A 417 28.19 0.56 -7.43
C HIS A 417 27.44 1.82 -7.04
N LYS A 418 26.17 1.92 -7.44
CA LYS A 418 25.31 3.07 -7.16
C LYS A 418 23.87 2.61 -7.00
N VAL A 419 23.19 3.18 -6.02
CA VAL A 419 21.74 3.08 -5.86
C VAL A 419 21.18 4.48 -5.93
N ARG A 420 20.05 4.65 -6.63
CA ARG A 420 19.35 5.94 -6.69
C ARG A 420 17.85 5.74 -6.87
N GLY A 421 17.09 6.76 -6.48
CA GLY A 421 15.71 6.91 -6.90
C GLY A 421 15.59 7.10 -8.42
N PRO A 422 14.42 6.77 -9.00
CA PRO A 422 14.12 7.10 -10.38
C PRO A 422 14.05 8.63 -10.56
N TYR A 423 14.55 9.12 -11.68
CA TYR A 423 14.41 10.52 -12.05
C TYR A 423 12.97 10.84 -12.41
N PHE A 424 12.67 12.11 -12.29
CA PHE A 424 11.37 12.68 -12.60
C PHE A 424 10.83 12.23 -13.99
N ASP A 425 11.65 12.28 -15.05
CA ASP A 425 11.25 11.87 -16.40
C ASP A 425 11.10 10.33 -16.55
N GLU A 426 11.82 9.55 -15.75
CA GLU A 426 11.74 8.07 -15.77
C GLU A 426 10.43 7.57 -15.16
N ILE A 427 9.84 8.33 -14.22
CA ILE A 427 8.55 8.02 -13.59
C ILE A 427 7.37 8.38 -14.51
N ASN A 428 7.50 9.43 -15.32
CA ASN A 428 6.37 10.08 -16.02
C ASN A 428 6.25 9.74 -17.51
N ASP A 429 7.17 8.94 -18.06
CA ASP A 429 7.01 8.37 -19.40
C ASP A 429 6.41 6.95 -19.31
N PRO A 430 5.13 6.76 -19.65
CA PRO A 430 4.46 5.46 -19.59
C PRO A 430 5.02 4.44 -20.59
N ASN A 431 5.84 4.87 -21.56
CA ASN A 431 6.54 4.03 -22.52
C ASN A 431 8.03 3.89 -22.19
N TYR A 432 8.55 4.56 -21.16
CA TYR A 432 9.98 4.56 -20.80
C TYR A 432 10.53 3.14 -20.66
N TRP A 433 9.68 2.26 -20.14
CA TRP A 433 9.97 0.87 -19.94
C TRP A 433 9.79 0.00 -21.18
N GLN A 434 8.80 0.25 -22.05
CA GLN A 434 8.72 -0.43 -23.35
C GLN A 434 9.93 -0.11 -24.21
N GLN A 435 10.33 1.17 -24.20
CA GLN A 435 11.58 1.60 -24.80
C GLN A 435 12.77 0.87 -24.14
N SER A 436 12.72 0.56 -22.85
CA SER A 436 13.77 -0.19 -22.16
C SER A 436 13.94 -1.64 -22.63
N ILE A 437 12.85 -2.29 -23.02
CA ILE A 437 12.85 -3.61 -23.65
C ILE A 437 13.49 -3.54 -25.05
N GLN A 438 13.38 -2.40 -25.73
CA GLN A 438 13.96 -2.13 -27.04
C GLN A 438 15.34 -1.41 -26.99
N LYS A 439 15.82 -1.02 -25.80
CA LYS A 439 17.07 -0.26 -25.60
C LYS A 439 18.29 -1.19 -25.79
N PRO A 440 19.49 -0.62 -26.07
CA PRO A 440 20.73 -1.39 -26.17
C PRO A 440 21.02 -2.20 -24.89
N ARG A 441 21.90 -3.22 -24.99
CA ARG A 441 22.29 -4.21 -23.96
C ARG A 441 22.63 -3.67 -22.56
N ASP A 442 22.70 -2.36 -22.38
CA ASP A 442 23.15 -1.68 -21.18
C ASP A 442 22.02 -1.28 -20.22
N PHE A 443 20.76 -1.60 -20.57
CA PHE A 443 19.60 -1.39 -19.71
C PHE A 443 18.90 -2.70 -19.40
N ILE A 444 18.60 -2.95 -18.13
CA ILE A 444 18.03 -4.20 -17.62
C ILE A 444 16.83 -3.84 -16.74
N SER A 445 15.71 -4.54 -16.89
CA SER A 445 14.52 -4.26 -16.09
C SER A 445 13.67 -5.51 -15.88
N ILE A 446 12.96 -5.54 -14.76
CA ILE A 446 12.07 -6.66 -14.41
C ILE A 446 10.64 -6.17 -14.23
N TRP A 447 9.71 -7.02 -14.62
CA TRP A 447 8.27 -6.78 -14.62
C TRP A 447 7.60 -7.85 -13.76
N PRO A 448 6.47 -7.51 -13.11
CA PRO A 448 5.72 -8.53 -12.41
C PRO A 448 5.34 -9.67 -13.36
N ASP A 449 4.84 -9.38 -14.58
CA ASP A 449 4.22 -10.36 -15.49
C ASP A 449 5.07 -11.59 -15.88
N TRP A 450 4.37 -12.69 -16.18
CA TRP A 450 5.01 -13.92 -16.65
C TRP A 450 5.41 -13.83 -18.12
N HIS A 451 6.67 -14.13 -18.41
CA HIS A 451 7.17 -14.28 -19.77
C HIS A 451 6.61 -15.56 -20.40
N PRO A 452 5.95 -15.51 -21.58
CA PRO A 452 5.35 -16.69 -22.22
C PRO A 452 6.34 -17.84 -22.42
N GLY A 453 7.57 -17.52 -22.82
CA GLY A 453 8.64 -18.50 -23.03
C GLY A 453 9.02 -19.30 -21.77
N LEU A 454 8.70 -18.82 -20.57
CA LEU A 454 8.88 -19.61 -19.35
C LEU A 454 7.95 -20.83 -19.33
N PHE A 455 6.68 -20.64 -19.68
CA PHE A 455 5.72 -21.75 -19.71
C PHE A 455 6.05 -22.74 -20.81
N ASP A 456 6.50 -22.25 -21.97
CA ASP A 456 6.94 -23.11 -23.07
C ASP A 456 8.16 -23.93 -22.69
N LEU A 457 9.11 -23.34 -21.96
CA LEU A 457 10.26 -24.06 -21.39
C LEU A 457 9.80 -25.14 -20.40
N LEU A 458 8.92 -24.79 -19.47
CA LEU A 458 8.45 -25.69 -18.41
C LEU A 458 7.61 -26.87 -18.94
N ARG A 459 6.93 -26.69 -20.07
CA ARG A 459 6.15 -27.75 -20.74
C ARG A 459 7.01 -28.79 -21.46
N GLN A 460 8.26 -28.46 -21.78
CA GLN A 460 9.16 -29.43 -22.42
C GLN A 460 9.53 -30.54 -21.44
N ASP A 461 9.70 -31.75 -21.97
CA ASP A 461 9.99 -32.93 -21.18
C ASP A 461 11.18 -32.72 -20.24
N ASN A 462 11.00 -33.13 -18.98
CA ASN A 462 11.97 -33.05 -17.88
C ASN A 462 12.32 -31.65 -17.33
N ASN A 463 12.03 -30.54 -18.03
CA ASN A 463 12.43 -29.21 -17.56
C ASN A 463 11.76 -28.80 -16.24
N LEU A 464 10.45 -29.04 -16.10
CA LEU A 464 9.74 -28.77 -14.83
C LEU A 464 10.36 -29.56 -13.67
N ASN A 465 10.60 -30.86 -13.86
CA ASN A 465 11.19 -31.71 -12.83
C ASN A 465 12.63 -31.30 -12.52
N GLN A 466 13.43 -30.96 -13.53
CA GLN A 466 14.79 -30.46 -13.34
C GLN A 466 14.78 -29.17 -12.53
N MET A 467 13.89 -28.24 -12.85
CA MET A 467 13.75 -26.97 -12.17
C MET A 467 13.28 -27.13 -10.72
N ILE A 468 12.30 -28.00 -10.44
CA ILE A 468 11.86 -28.32 -9.07
C ILE A 468 13.01 -28.89 -8.23
N ASN A 469 13.90 -29.68 -8.84
CA ASN A 469 15.04 -30.30 -8.16
C ASN A 469 16.29 -29.40 -8.10
N THR A 470 16.21 -28.17 -8.61
CA THR A 470 17.33 -27.22 -8.61
C THR A 470 17.27 -26.32 -7.36
N SER A 471 18.41 -26.13 -6.69
CA SER A 471 18.46 -25.41 -5.42
C SER A 471 18.72 -23.90 -5.55
N ASP A 472 19.04 -23.36 -6.72
CA ASP A 472 19.49 -21.97 -6.87
C ASP A 472 18.53 -21.04 -7.64
N LYS A 473 17.37 -21.52 -8.09
CA LYS A 473 16.43 -20.78 -8.97
C LYS A 473 14.98 -21.13 -8.71
N ASN A 474 14.15 -20.13 -8.36
CA ASN A 474 12.70 -20.31 -8.43
C ASN A 474 12.08 -19.83 -9.73
N ILE A 475 10.81 -20.18 -9.90
CA ILE A 475 10.04 -19.88 -11.10
C ILE A 475 9.97 -18.36 -11.36
N ILE A 476 9.94 -17.53 -10.32
CA ILE A 476 9.95 -16.06 -10.43
C ILE A 476 11.33 -15.56 -10.87
N VAL A 477 12.42 -16.12 -10.34
CA VAL A 477 13.78 -15.83 -10.80
C VAL A 477 13.94 -16.24 -12.27
N CYS A 478 13.41 -17.40 -12.67
CA CYS A 478 13.41 -17.85 -14.06
C CYS A 478 12.62 -16.92 -14.98
N ASN A 479 11.50 -16.38 -14.49
CA ASN A 479 10.75 -15.34 -15.17
C ASN A 479 11.62 -14.09 -15.42
N TYR A 480 12.30 -13.60 -14.40
CA TYR A 480 13.18 -12.43 -14.51
C TYR A 480 14.38 -12.66 -15.43
N LEU A 481 14.95 -13.88 -15.42
CA LEU A 481 15.99 -14.29 -16.36
C LEU A 481 15.47 -14.21 -17.79
N PHE A 482 14.29 -14.80 -18.07
CA PHE A 482 13.66 -14.74 -19.38
C PHE A 482 13.39 -13.31 -19.85
N GLN A 483 12.80 -12.47 -18.99
CA GLN A 483 12.54 -11.06 -19.30
C GLN A 483 13.80 -10.28 -19.69
N ASN A 484 14.98 -10.72 -19.23
CA ASN A 484 16.26 -10.05 -19.47
C ASN A 484 17.19 -10.84 -20.40
N ASN A 485 16.62 -11.73 -21.24
CA ASN A 485 17.36 -12.52 -22.23
C ASN A 485 18.50 -13.34 -21.63
N PHE A 486 18.29 -13.89 -20.44
CA PHE A 486 19.13 -14.93 -19.85
C PHE A 486 18.40 -16.28 -19.97
N HIS A 487 19.13 -17.34 -20.33
CA HIS A 487 18.53 -18.67 -20.39
C HIS A 487 18.46 -19.28 -18.98
N PRO A 488 17.27 -19.62 -18.44
CA PRO A 488 17.17 -20.02 -17.04
C PRO A 488 17.91 -21.31 -16.69
N LEU A 489 17.98 -22.28 -17.61
CA LEU A 489 18.69 -23.53 -17.36
C LEU A 489 20.23 -23.35 -17.34
N GLU A 490 20.76 -22.33 -18.02
CA GLU A 490 22.21 -22.13 -18.18
C GLU A 490 22.79 -21.12 -17.16
N THR A 491 21.97 -20.17 -16.69
CA THR A 491 22.45 -19.10 -15.81
C THR A 491 22.65 -19.62 -14.40
N THR A 492 23.80 -19.46 -13.76
CA THR A 492 24.02 -19.91 -12.36
C THR A 492 24.16 -18.74 -11.39
N ASP A 493 24.14 -19.01 -10.09
CA ASP A 493 24.31 -18.04 -8.98
C ASP A 493 23.21 -16.99 -8.92
N THR A 494 21.96 -17.46 -8.93
CA THR A 494 20.75 -16.64 -8.93
C THR A 494 20.01 -16.68 -7.59
N LEU A 495 20.72 -16.97 -6.51
CA LEU A 495 20.16 -16.82 -5.17
C LEU A 495 20.08 -15.32 -4.84
N PRO A 496 18.92 -14.81 -4.39
CA PRO A 496 18.84 -13.45 -3.88
C PRO A 496 19.81 -13.33 -2.70
N SER A 497 20.43 -12.16 -2.55
CA SER A 497 21.39 -11.92 -1.47
C SER A 497 21.11 -10.58 -0.82
N LEU A 498 20.93 -10.61 0.50
CA LEU A 498 20.80 -9.43 1.34
C LEU A 498 21.95 -9.42 2.35
N TYR A 499 22.84 -8.44 2.21
CA TYR A 499 24.06 -8.35 3.02
C TYR A 499 23.79 -7.56 4.29
N LEU A 500 23.92 -8.22 5.43
CA LEU A 500 23.76 -7.64 6.76
C LEU A 500 25.07 -6.97 7.21
N THR A 501 24.95 -5.79 7.82
CA THR A 501 26.08 -5.07 8.41
C THR A 501 26.32 -5.51 9.86
N ASN A 502 27.50 -5.17 10.41
CA ASN A 502 27.81 -5.43 11.82
C ASN A 502 26.83 -4.75 12.78
N ASP A 503 26.34 -3.56 12.42
CA ASP A 503 25.34 -2.84 13.21
C ASP A 503 23.98 -3.55 13.20
N ASP A 504 23.57 -4.10 12.03
CA ASP A 504 22.35 -4.88 11.93
C ASP A 504 22.43 -6.13 12.83
N ILE A 505 23.58 -6.83 12.81
CA ILE A 505 23.82 -8.03 13.63
C ILE A 505 23.81 -7.69 15.11
N LYS A 506 24.46 -6.59 15.51
CA LYS A 506 24.48 -6.14 16.90
C LYS A 506 23.07 -5.83 17.40
N MET A 507 22.30 -5.07 16.62
CA MET A 507 20.91 -4.74 16.93
C MET A 507 20.03 -6.00 17.04
N ALA A 508 20.22 -6.97 16.15
CA ALA A 508 19.47 -8.22 16.21
C ALA A 508 19.74 -9.00 17.50
N LYS A 509 21.01 -9.06 17.93
CA LYS A 509 21.39 -9.71 19.21
C LYS A 509 20.79 -9.01 20.43
N GLU A 510 20.78 -7.69 20.44
CA GLU A 510 20.12 -6.90 21.49
C GLU A 510 18.61 -7.14 21.51
N CYS A 511 17.98 -7.33 20.35
CA CYS A 511 16.54 -7.60 20.24
C CYS A 511 16.12 -8.94 20.84
N ILE A 512 17.01 -9.94 20.86
CA ILE A 512 16.75 -11.27 21.41
C ILE A 512 17.53 -11.52 22.71
N ASP A 513 18.05 -10.46 23.31
CA ASP A 513 18.81 -10.54 24.55
C ASP A 513 17.95 -11.15 25.67
N GLY A 514 18.57 -12.00 26.49
CA GLY A 514 17.89 -12.78 27.51
C GLY A 514 17.31 -14.13 27.06
N CYS A 515 17.27 -14.45 25.76
CA CYS A 515 16.93 -15.81 25.29
C CYS A 515 18.16 -16.73 25.39
N THR A 516 18.13 -17.65 26.35
CA THR A 516 19.23 -18.60 26.62
C THR A 516 18.97 -20.01 26.08
N SER A 517 17.80 -20.26 25.47
CA SER A 517 17.47 -21.59 24.94
C SER A 517 18.44 -22.05 23.85
N ARG A 518 18.76 -23.35 23.86
CA ARG A 518 19.59 -24.00 22.84
C ARG A 518 19.03 -23.78 21.43
N TYR A 519 17.72 -23.95 21.24
CA TYR A 519 17.08 -23.77 19.95
C TYR A 519 16.22 -22.50 19.91
N LYS A 520 16.26 -21.80 18.78
CA LYS A 520 15.46 -20.60 18.48
C LYS A 520 14.74 -20.85 17.17
N VAL A 521 13.42 -21.00 17.24
CA VAL A 521 12.57 -21.28 16.08
C VAL A 521 11.67 -20.07 15.87
N CYS A 522 11.60 -19.53 14.66
CA CYS A 522 10.61 -18.48 14.38
C CYS A 522 9.42 -19.03 13.59
N ILE A 523 8.22 -18.64 14.01
CA ILE A 523 6.98 -18.89 13.29
C ILE A 523 6.51 -17.60 12.62
N VAL A 524 6.01 -17.72 11.40
CA VAL A 524 5.38 -16.64 10.64
C VAL A 524 3.96 -17.06 10.34
N VAL A 525 3.06 -16.50 11.14
CA VAL A 525 1.62 -16.72 11.07
C VAL A 525 1.03 -15.69 10.12
N SER A 526 0.16 -16.12 9.23
CA SER A 526 -0.42 -15.24 8.23
C SER A 526 -1.91 -15.40 8.12
N GLU A 527 -2.56 -14.26 7.92
CA GLU A 527 -4.00 -14.16 7.70
C GLU A 527 -4.34 -14.65 6.28
N ARG A 528 -5.61 -15.00 6.12
CA ARG A 528 -6.17 -15.28 4.79
C ARG A 528 -6.17 -14.03 3.93
N ARG A 529 -5.97 -14.21 2.63
CA ARG A 529 -6.25 -13.14 1.65
C ARG A 529 -7.77 -12.99 1.51
N HIS A 530 -8.25 -11.78 1.21
CA HIS A 530 -9.69 -11.48 1.07
C HIS A 530 -10.45 -12.38 0.08
N SER A 531 -9.75 -13.00 -0.88
CA SER A 531 -10.29 -13.91 -1.88
C SER A 531 -10.48 -15.36 -1.42
N GLU A 532 -9.85 -15.79 -0.32
CA GLU A 532 -9.83 -17.18 0.14
C GLU A 532 -10.92 -17.38 1.20
N LYS A 533 -11.71 -18.47 1.16
CA LYS A 533 -12.71 -18.85 2.20
C LYS A 533 -12.39 -20.21 2.82
N ARG A 534 -12.36 -20.29 4.16
CA ARG A 534 -12.25 -21.56 4.90
C ARG A 534 -13.62 -22.12 5.26
N VAL A 535 -13.70 -23.45 5.33
CA VAL A 535 -14.89 -24.21 5.75
C VAL A 535 -15.32 -23.86 7.19
N ASP A 536 -14.37 -23.51 8.05
CA ASP A 536 -14.58 -23.17 9.46
C ASP A 536 -14.60 -21.66 9.76
N CYS A 537 -14.55 -20.81 8.73
CA CYS A 537 -14.55 -19.35 8.85
C CYS A 537 -13.37 -18.73 9.63
N SER A 538 -12.30 -19.48 9.96
CA SER A 538 -11.17 -18.92 10.72
C SER A 538 -10.42 -17.81 9.95
N PRO A 539 -9.88 -16.78 10.64
CA PRO A 539 -9.19 -15.64 10.01
C PRO A 539 -7.76 -15.96 9.57
N LEU A 540 -7.19 -17.04 10.10
CA LEU A 540 -5.84 -17.50 9.84
C LEU A 540 -5.80 -18.54 8.71
N ARG A 541 -4.64 -18.67 8.05
CA ARG A 541 -4.41 -19.78 7.09
C ARG A 541 -4.48 -21.14 7.78
N TYR A 542 -3.84 -21.25 8.93
CA TYR A 542 -3.91 -22.39 9.85
C TYR A 542 -4.71 -22.00 11.09
N SER A 543 -5.60 -22.87 11.55
CA SER A 543 -6.32 -22.59 12.79
C SER A 543 -5.36 -22.32 13.95
N GLU A 544 -5.79 -21.43 14.85
CA GLU A 544 -5.01 -21.09 16.05
C GLU A 544 -4.70 -22.35 16.87
N GLU A 545 -5.66 -23.28 16.96
CA GLU A 545 -5.49 -24.57 17.63
C GLU A 545 -4.39 -25.43 16.99
N SER A 546 -4.34 -25.52 15.66
CA SER A 546 -3.29 -26.24 14.94
C SER A 546 -1.91 -25.64 15.20
N TRP A 547 -1.78 -24.31 15.23
CA TRP A 547 -0.54 -23.65 15.63
C TRP A 547 -0.14 -23.94 17.08
N ARG A 548 -1.08 -23.89 18.02
CA ARG A 548 -0.82 -24.20 19.44
C ARG A 548 -0.35 -25.64 19.61
N ARG A 549 -1.01 -26.59 18.95
CA ARG A 549 -0.60 -28.01 18.95
C ARG A 549 0.78 -28.23 18.33
N PHE A 550 1.09 -27.52 17.23
CA PHE A 550 2.42 -27.56 16.62
C PHE A 550 3.49 -27.08 17.60
N ILE A 551 3.28 -25.95 18.28
CA ILE A 551 4.23 -25.38 19.24
C ILE A 551 4.39 -26.28 20.47
N GLU A 552 3.30 -26.83 20.99
CA GLU A 552 3.32 -27.78 22.10
C GLU A 552 4.14 -29.02 21.74
N ARG A 553 3.91 -29.59 20.55
CA ARG A 553 4.65 -30.75 20.06
C ARG A 553 6.13 -30.43 19.83
N LEU A 554 6.43 -29.27 19.25
CA LEU A 554 7.81 -28.80 19.03
C LEU A 554 8.56 -28.68 20.36
N LYS A 555 7.95 -28.07 21.37
CA LYS A 555 8.51 -27.95 22.72
C LYS A 555 8.72 -29.30 23.38
N THR A 556 7.77 -30.22 23.22
CA THR A 556 7.88 -31.59 23.74
C THR A 556 9.03 -32.37 23.10
N LEU A 557 9.25 -32.20 21.79
CA LEU A 557 10.29 -32.92 21.05
C LEU A 557 11.70 -32.36 21.29
N LEU A 558 11.86 -31.04 21.41
CA LEU A 558 13.18 -30.39 21.56
C LEU A 558 13.58 -30.17 23.02
N GLY A 559 12.63 -29.99 23.94
CA GLY A 559 12.85 -29.72 25.36
C GLY A 559 13.36 -28.30 25.67
N ASP A 560 14.42 -27.85 24.98
CA ASP A 560 15.05 -26.54 25.17
C ASP A 560 14.95 -25.68 23.89
N VAL A 561 13.76 -25.14 23.65
CA VAL A 561 13.45 -24.31 22.47
C VAL A 561 12.65 -23.08 22.88
N THR A 562 13.04 -21.93 22.34
CA THR A 562 12.26 -20.70 22.35
C THR A 562 11.62 -20.49 20.97
N VAL A 563 10.32 -20.22 20.95
CA VAL A 563 9.56 -19.91 19.73
C VAL A 563 9.34 -18.40 19.60
N PHE A 564 9.78 -17.81 18.50
CA PHE A 564 9.57 -16.40 18.17
C PHE A 564 8.44 -16.26 17.16
N GLU A 565 7.38 -15.54 17.51
CA GLU A 565 6.33 -15.13 16.57
C GLU A 565 6.76 -13.85 15.86
N VAL A 566 6.82 -13.88 14.53
CA VAL A 566 7.36 -12.78 13.74
C VAL A 566 6.36 -12.38 12.65
N GLY A 567 5.99 -11.10 12.58
CA GLY A 567 5.07 -10.62 11.53
C GLY A 567 4.16 -9.45 11.90
N ASN A 568 2.89 -9.53 11.50
CA ASN A 568 1.89 -8.47 11.66
C ASN A 568 1.53 -8.26 13.15
N PRO A 569 1.36 -7.00 13.64
CA PRO A 569 0.99 -6.63 15.02
C PRO A 569 -0.29 -7.21 15.62
N ILE A 570 -1.03 -8.05 14.90
CA ILE A 570 -2.15 -8.79 15.48
C ILE A 570 -1.54 -9.88 16.38
N ASN A 571 -1.38 -9.54 17.66
CA ASN A 571 -0.76 -10.44 18.64
C ASN A 571 -1.60 -11.72 18.82
N TYR A 572 -1.22 -12.83 18.16
CA TYR A 572 -1.81 -14.14 18.46
C TYR A 572 -1.17 -14.75 19.73
N HIS A 573 -0.01 -14.22 20.14
CA HIS A 573 0.75 -14.68 21.30
C HIS A 573 0.91 -16.20 21.31
N LEU A 574 1.24 -16.75 20.15
CA LEU A 574 1.48 -18.17 19.93
C LEU A 574 2.90 -18.54 20.34
N GLY A 575 3.87 -17.66 20.05
CA GLY A 575 5.26 -17.81 20.47
C GLY A 575 5.56 -17.34 21.90
N ASP A 576 6.77 -17.59 22.36
CA ASP A 576 7.34 -17.10 23.62
C ASP A 576 7.71 -15.61 23.55
N TYR A 577 8.12 -15.15 22.36
CA TYR A 577 8.43 -13.74 22.06
C TYR A 577 7.72 -13.30 20.79
N TYR A 578 7.32 -12.04 20.75
CA TYR A 578 6.76 -11.41 19.55
C TYR A 578 7.73 -10.37 18.97
N ILE A 579 8.01 -10.48 17.68
CA ILE A 579 8.88 -9.56 16.93
C ILE A 579 8.06 -8.87 15.84
N PRO A 580 7.77 -7.56 15.97
CA PRO A 580 7.00 -6.86 14.96
C PRO A 580 7.74 -6.75 13.64
N HIS A 581 7.00 -6.85 12.55
CA HIS A 581 7.49 -6.47 11.23
C HIS A 581 7.90 -4.99 11.25
N THR A 582 9.11 -4.68 10.79
CA THR A 582 9.61 -3.30 10.73
C THR A 582 9.58 -2.79 9.28
N GLN A 583 9.45 -1.48 9.08
CA GLN A 583 9.60 -0.88 7.74
C GLN A 583 11.04 -0.99 7.18
N HIS A 584 11.99 -1.48 7.99
CA HIS A 584 13.39 -1.65 7.61
C HIS A 584 13.72 -3.13 7.34
N ILE A 585 13.75 -3.50 6.07
CA ILE A 585 13.94 -4.89 5.65
C ILE A 585 15.24 -5.52 6.19
N ARG A 586 16.34 -4.76 6.24
CA ARG A 586 17.62 -5.24 6.78
C ARG A 586 17.55 -5.55 8.27
N LYS A 587 16.91 -4.69 9.07
CA LYS A 587 16.72 -4.91 10.51
C LYS A 587 15.92 -6.18 10.76
N PHE A 588 14.82 -6.33 10.03
CA PHE A 588 13.97 -7.51 10.10
C PHE A 588 14.73 -8.78 9.72
N ALA A 589 15.46 -8.74 8.60
CA ALA A 589 16.28 -9.85 8.14
C ALA A 589 17.41 -10.21 9.12
N ALA A 590 18.02 -9.24 9.80
CA ALA A 590 19.03 -9.50 10.82
C ALA A 590 18.47 -10.27 12.02
N VAL A 591 17.27 -9.94 12.46
CA VAL A 591 16.60 -10.68 13.54
C VAL A 591 16.25 -12.11 13.12
N LEU A 592 15.72 -12.29 11.91
CA LEU A 592 15.49 -13.63 11.34
C LEU A 592 16.80 -14.43 11.21
N ASN A 593 17.92 -13.76 10.98
CA ASN A 593 19.22 -14.41 10.87
C ASN A 593 19.73 -15.00 12.20
N GLU A 594 19.21 -14.56 13.35
CA GLU A 594 19.54 -15.14 14.66
C GLU A 594 18.73 -16.42 14.98
N MET A 595 17.76 -16.77 14.13
CA MET A 595 16.95 -17.97 14.28
C MET A 595 17.67 -19.19 13.69
N HIS A 596 17.40 -20.39 14.23
CA HIS A 596 17.93 -21.64 13.70
C HIS A 596 17.13 -22.13 12.50
N ILE A 597 15.80 -21.99 12.55
CA ILE A 597 14.89 -22.35 11.47
C ILE A 597 13.63 -21.48 11.51
N GLY A 598 13.14 -21.11 10.33
CA GLY A 598 11.83 -20.48 10.16
C GLY A 598 10.73 -21.48 9.85
N VAL A 599 9.50 -21.14 10.21
CA VAL A 599 8.32 -21.96 10.00
C VAL A 599 7.21 -21.05 9.50
N LEU A 600 6.79 -21.22 8.24
CA LEU A 600 6.02 -20.20 7.52
C LEU A 600 4.68 -20.76 7.02
N SER A 601 3.60 -20.02 7.28
CA SER A 601 2.29 -20.25 6.65
C SER A 601 2.04 -19.39 5.40
N ASP A 602 2.96 -18.50 5.04
CA ASP A 602 2.84 -17.58 3.90
C ASP A 602 4.12 -17.47 3.07
N GLY A 603 3.91 -17.30 1.77
CA GLY A 603 4.91 -17.16 0.74
C GLY A 603 5.45 -15.75 0.52
N GLY A 604 5.15 -14.71 1.29
CA GLY A 604 5.81 -13.41 1.13
C GLY A 604 7.18 -13.36 1.81
N ILE A 605 7.25 -13.84 3.05
CA ILE A 605 8.41 -13.66 3.94
C ILE A 605 9.55 -14.66 3.63
N HIS A 606 9.25 -15.81 3.03
CA HIS A 606 10.27 -16.81 2.69
C HIS A 606 11.38 -16.25 1.75
N HIS A 607 11.07 -15.24 0.94
CA HIS A 607 12.06 -14.55 0.10
C HIS A 607 13.15 -13.87 0.93
N ILE A 608 12.83 -13.37 2.13
CA ILE A 608 13.81 -12.80 3.06
C ILE A 608 14.72 -13.91 3.57
N PHE A 609 14.15 -15.03 4.02
CA PHE A 609 14.91 -16.21 4.46
C PHE A 609 15.89 -16.68 3.38
N ASN A 610 15.44 -16.74 2.13
CA ASN A 610 16.31 -17.06 1.00
C ASN A 610 17.43 -16.03 0.82
N ALA A 611 17.12 -14.73 0.92
CA ALA A 611 18.10 -13.66 0.76
C ALA A 611 19.20 -13.64 1.84
N ILE A 612 18.91 -14.08 3.06
CA ILE A 612 19.90 -14.21 4.15
C ILE A 612 20.43 -15.64 4.31
N ASN A 613 20.14 -16.53 3.35
CA ASN A 613 20.56 -17.92 3.37
C ASN A 613 20.15 -18.71 4.64
N LYS A 614 18.92 -18.50 5.11
CA LYS A 614 18.38 -19.11 6.33
C LYS A 614 17.36 -20.20 6.01
N LYS A 615 17.51 -21.37 6.67
CA LYS A 615 16.56 -22.48 6.54
C LYS A 615 15.16 -22.10 7.00
N TYR A 616 14.16 -22.56 6.24
CA TYR A 616 12.76 -22.48 6.66
C TYR A 616 11.96 -23.69 6.19
N VAL A 617 10.92 -24.00 6.94
CA VAL A 617 9.88 -24.95 6.57
C VAL A 617 8.66 -24.18 6.10
N LEU A 618 8.18 -24.51 4.90
CA LEU A 618 6.94 -23.98 4.36
C LEU A 618 5.82 -25.00 4.61
N PHE A 619 4.76 -24.55 5.30
CA PHE A 619 3.60 -25.40 5.60
C PHE A 619 2.54 -25.34 4.52
N GLN A 620 2.59 -24.35 3.65
CA GLN A 620 1.64 -24.25 2.55
C GLN A 620 2.08 -23.29 1.46
N ALA A 621 1.69 -23.60 0.22
CA ALA A 621 1.45 -22.60 -0.79
C ALA A 621 0.10 -22.85 -1.49
N TYR A 622 -0.51 -21.73 -1.86
CA TYR A 622 -1.92 -21.43 -2.14
C TYR A 622 -2.58 -22.23 -3.28
N GLU A 623 -3.91 -22.06 -3.45
CA GLU A 623 -4.70 -22.53 -4.62
C GLU A 623 -4.07 -22.20 -5.98
N CYS A 624 -3.32 -21.10 -6.05
CA CYS A 624 -2.69 -20.63 -7.28
C CYS A 624 -1.36 -21.34 -7.58
N ASN A 625 -0.53 -21.70 -6.59
CA ASN A 625 0.86 -22.11 -6.80
C ASN A 625 1.27 -23.26 -5.86
N ALA A 626 1.74 -24.36 -6.45
CA ALA A 626 2.22 -25.53 -5.70
C ALA A 626 3.43 -25.15 -4.79
N PRO A 627 3.53 -25.68 -3.55
CA PRO A 627 4.67 -25.46 -2.65
C PRO A 627 6.02 -25.69 -3.33
N GLU A 628 6.08 -26.65 -4.25
CA GLU A 628 7.24 -27.01 -5.06
C GLU A 628 7.84 -25.85 -5.85
N PHE A 629 7.06 -24.85 -6.25
CA PHE A 629 7.58 -23.66 -6.93
C PHE A 629 8.32 -22.69 -6.01
N TYR A 630 8.07 -22.77 -4.71
CA TYR A 630 8.69 -21.93 -3.69
C TYR A 630 9.93 -22.61 -3.06
N LEU A 631 10.10 -23.92 -3.27
CA LEU A 631 11.23 -24.72 -2.80
C LEU A 631 12.50 -24.53 -3.61
N MET A 632 12.40 -23.91 -4.77
CA MET A 632 13.48 -23.87 -5.74
C MET A 632 14.58 -22.86 -5.32
N GLN A 633 14.68 -22.52 -4.03
CA GLN A 633 15.74 -21.75 -3.40
C GLN A 633 16.23 -22.55 -2.17
N ALA A 634 17.54 -22.76 -2.09
CA ALA A 634 18.26 -23.82 -1.37
C ALA A 634 17.91 -24.07 0.11
N ASN A 635 17.16 -23.16 0.74
CA ASN A 635 16.92 -23.15 2.17
C ASN A 635 15.49 -23.51 2.57
N GLY A 636 14.56 -23.52 1.60
CA GLY A 636 13.17 -23.91 1.82
C GLY A 636 12.99 -25.43 1.80
N THR A 637 12.17 -25.94 2.70
CA THR A 637 11.74 -27.35 2.69
C THR A 637 10.27 -27.46 3.06
N PHE A 638 9.63 -28.53 2.61
CA PHE A 638 8.25 -28.89 2.98
C PHE A 638 8.16 -30.41 3.04
N ASP A 639 7.12 -30.96 3.67
CA ASP A 639 6.87 -32.40 3.68
C ASP A 639 5.93 -32.77 2.53
N PRO A 640 6.41 -33.41 1.45
CA PRO A 640 5.57 -33.75 0.31
C PRO A 640 4.43 -34.70 0.68
N SER A 641 4.58 -35.50 1.75
CA SER A 641 3.56 -36.42 2.22
C SER A 641 2.30 -35.69 2.71
N LEU A 642 2.45 -34.44 3.15
CA LEU A 642 1.34 -33.59 3.59
C LEU A 642 0.60 -32.92 2.43
N HIS A 643 1.13 -32.97 1.20
CA HIS A 643 0.57 -32.28 0.03
C HIS A 643 0.24 -33.19 -1.17
N GLN A 644 0.33 -34.51 -1.03
CA GLN A 644 0.25 -35.46 -2.16
C GLN A 644 -1.02 -35.31 -3.02
N GLU A 645 -2.16 -35.00 -2.42
CA GLU A 645 -3.42 -34.83 -3.15
C GLU A 645 -3.56 -33.45 -3.83
N CYS A 646 -2.90 -32.42 -3.28
CA CYS A 646 -3.03 -31.03 -3.72
C CYS A 646 -2.18 -30.73 -4.97
N ARG A 647 -1.05 -31.44 -5.14
CA ARG A 647 -0.06 -31.25 -6.22
C ARG A 647 -0.66 -31.20 -7.63
N PHE A 648 -1.74 -31.94 -7.90
CA PHE A 648 -2.38 -32.03 -9.23
C PHE A 648 -3.65 -31.18 -9.37
N GLN A 649 -3.98 -30.37 -8.37
CA GLN A 649 -5.27 -29.66 -8.30
C GLN A 649 -5.13 -28.12 -8.39
N CYS A 650 -3.91 -27.58 -8.33
CA CYS A 650 -3.64 -26.13 -8.36
C CYS A 650 -3.61 -25.52 -9.77
N HIS A 651 -4.03 -24.26 -9.88
CA HIS A 651 -4.22 -23.56 -11.16
C HIS A 651 -2.92 -23.38 -11.98
N LEU A 652 -1.81 -22.92 -11.38
CA LEU A 652 -0.56 -22.73 -12.14
C LEU A 652 0.04 -24.07 -12.60
N PHE A 653 -0.02 -25.09 -11.73
CA PHE A 653 0.53 -26.41 -12.01
C PHE A 653 -0.24 -27.11 -13.13
N SER A 654 -1.58 -27.01 -13.15
CA SER A 654 -2.41 -27.55 -14.23
C SER A 654 -2.15 -26.86 -15.57
N ARG A 655 -1.92 -25.54 -15.56
CA ARG A 655 -1.52 -24.76 -16.76
C ARG A 655 -0.17 -25.17 -17.34
N ILE A 656 0.78 -25.53 -16.48
CA ILE A 656 2.11 -25.99 -16.88
C ILE A 656 2.05 -27.44 -17.37
N LEU A 657 1.38 -28.33 -16.63
CA LEU A 657 1.24 -29.74 -16.98
C LEU A 657 0.23 -30.01 -18.10
N ASN A 658 -0.53 -28.99 -18.51
CA ASN A 658 -1.63 -29.13 -19.46
C ASN A 658 -2.68 -30.16 -19.01
N THR A 659 -3.03 -30.12 -17.71
CA THR A 659 -4.06 -30.98 -17.11
C THR A 659 -5.33 -30.20 -16.79
N GLU A 660 -6.43 -30.89 -16.51
CA GLU A 660 -7.68 -30.26 -16.05
C GLU A 660 -7.42 -29.40 -14.79
N ASP A 661 -7.85 -28.14 -14.82
CA ASP A 661 -7.82 -27.26 -13.65
C ASP A 661 -8.93 -27.68 -12.67
N ARG A 662 -8.53 -28.24 -11.53
CA ARG A 662 -9.43 -28.72 -10.48
C ARG A 662 -9.53 -27.77 -9.28
N SER A 663 -8.96 -26.56 -9.36
CA SER A 663 -8.96 -25.57 -8.29
C SER A 663 -10.38 -25.32 -7.75
N LYS A 664 -11.37 -25.20 -8.63
CA LYS A 664 -12.80 -25.01 -8.27
C LYS A 664 -13.45 -26.17 -7.49
N LYS A 665 -12.83 -27.34 -7.45
CA LYS A 665 -13.28 -28.53 -6.70
C LYS A 665 -12.37 -28.85 -5.51
N CYS A 666 -11.37 -28.03 -5.24
CA CYS A 666 -10.45 -28.23 -4.12
C CYS A 666 -11.21 -28.10 -2.79
N ASN A 667 -10.94 -28.98 -1.84
CA ASN A 667 -11.51 -28.93 -0.48
C ASN A 667 -10.62 -28.15 0.51
N HIS A 668 -9.50 -27.60 0.03
CA HIS A 668 -8.50 -26.90 0.81
C HIS A 668 -7.90 -27.68 1.99
N ALA A 669 -7.78 -29.01 1.89
CA ALA A 669 -7.20 -29.84 2.95
C ALA A 669 -5.79 -29.41 3.39
N CYS A 670 -5.02 -28.75 2.52
CA CYS A 670 -3.71 -28.19 2.85
C CYS A 670 -3.75 -26.99 3.83
N TYR A 671 -4.93 -26.43 4.17
CA TYR A 671 -5.10 -25.42 5.23
C TYR A 671 -5.16 -26.04 6.65
N GLU A 672 -5.25 -27.37 6.79
CA GLU A 672 -5.30 -28.08 8.07
C GLU A 672 -4.40 -29.31 8.04
N LEU A 673 -3.12 -29.11 7.73
CA LEU A 673 -2.14 -30.18 7.85
C LEU A 673 -1.97 -30.59 9.30
N ASP A 674 -1.66 -31.87 9.50
CA ASP A 674 -1.45 -32.46 10.82
C ASP A 674 -0.31 -31.73 11.58
N PRO A 675 -0.63 -30.97 12.65
CA PRO A 675 0.37 -30.18 13.36
C PRO A 675 1.43 -31.04 14.06
N TRP A 676 1.12 -32.31 14.36
CA TRP A 676 2.10 -33.23 14.95
C TRP A 676 3.15 -33.65 13.94
N LYS A 677 2.73 -34.07 12.74
CA LYS A 677 3.65 -34.42 11.65
C LYS A 677 4.49 -33.21 11.23
N LEU A 678 3.88 -32.03 11.18
CA LEU A 678 4.60 -30.77 10.90
C LEU A 678 5.70 -30.49 11.94
N ALA A 679 5.41 -30.68 13.22
CA ALA A 679 6.40 -30.51 14.28
C ALA A 679 7.54 -31.54 14.17
N GLU A 680 7.23 -32.81 13.95
CA GLU A 680 8.22 -33.87 13.75
C GLU A 680 9.13 -33.59 12.55
N PHE A 681 8.52 -33.19 11.43
CA PHE A 681 9.26 -32.78 10.25
C PHE A 681 10.16 -31.57 10.52
N THR A 682 9.65 -30.55 11.19
CA THR A 682 10.42 -29.35 11.54
C THR A 682 11.62 -29.69 12.41
N VAL A 683 11.43 -30.54 13.43
CA VAL A 683 12.52 -31.04 14.28
C VAL A 683 13.54 -31.82 13.46
N HIS A 684 13.10 -32.72 12.59
CA HIS A 684 14.00 -33.45 11.70
C HIS A 684 14.85 -32.49 10.84
N LYS A 685 14.23 -31.46 10.24
CA LYS A 685 14.92 -30.46 9.40
C LYS A 685 15.85 -29.53 10.16
N LEU A 686 15.49 -29.23 11.42
CA LEU A 686 16.34 -28.49 12.35
C LEU A 686 17.60 -29.30 12.70
N LEU A 687 17.45 -30.60 12.96
CA LEU A 687 18.52 -31.51 13.40
C LEU A 687 19.34 -32.12 12.25
N GLU A 688 18.88 -32.09 11.01
CA GLU A 688 19.58 -32.56 9.79
C GLU A 688 20.97 -31.91 9.54
N LYS A 689 21.42 -30.98 10.39
CA LYS A 689 22.73 -30.32 10.33
C LYS A 689 23.51 -30.36 11.66
N GLU A 690 23.06 -31.12 12.66
CA GLU A 690 23.97 -31.66 13.69
C GLU A 690 24.62 -32.95 13.15
#